data_AF-A0A1L7LJV5-F1
#
_entry.id   AF-A0A1L7LJV5-F1
#
_cell.length_a   1.000
_cell.length_b   1.000
_cell.length_c   1.000
_cell.angle_alpha   90.00
_cell.angle_beta   90.00
_cell.angle_gamma   90.00
#
_symmetry.space_group_name_H-M   'P 1'
#
loop_
_entity.id
_entity.type
_entity.pdbx_description
1 polymer ?
#
loop_
_entity_poly.entity_id
_entity_poly.type
_entity_poly.pdbx_seq_one_letter_code
_entity_poly.pdbx_strand_id
1 'polypeptide(L)'
;MEEQSSDSLNMTEKVWVITGGFGSLGLAMARHLSNKYQAKIALLGRSPLNDENLNKLKSLKKEGMDIIYTPADVSNQNSVRNAIVQIKETFGGINAVIHAAGIYNNQMIVDKELTDIKKCLSPKIQGSMILEQELARENLDVFIMFSSLSAVLGDFGQCDYSIGNCFLLGMARYRERLRRQGLRNGKTITINWPLWRDGGMHGSSDSEKLYLKTSGMSYLDTENGMKAFDKCLESNQTDITVIVGEKNKADNILNTVSHKKTSKAIKSNQVVLNHTTQNTESVEETLLSNLKEMAAQIIHLDQDRLNEYENFGEYGFDSISLKEFSEAIESGLGVEVLPTVFYAHSNLKDLSKYLMEEYREKIKEVCSLHETTGTVEKIQEISDITSNEEPEVEKGYTEESIPYIAIIGADGVFPQSDSIEEFWENLINEKDMVTEIPKNRWNFENMYSPEKGAKNKSISKWGGFINDVDKFDAQFFNISPKEAELMDPQQRLFLQSSWKVIEDAGYKASSLSGKNIGVFVGASFNDYQNMIWDELGESRVQIPVGNMLAMLSNRVSYFMNFKGPSEVVNTACSSSMVAIHRAVTAINNGECEMAIAGGVSLSLSPMNYIIASKLEILSPDGKCKVFDESANGFVKGEGVGSILLKPLNKAIEDHDHIYAVICATNEKHGGKASSITAPDSESQAELIIETHEKALVNPNSISYIETHGTGTELGDPIEVDGLKKLFICKNKLIIVVWVQ
;
A
#
# COMPACT_ATOMS: atom_id res chain seq x y z
N MET A 1 -32.94 -12.37 39.20
CA MET A 1 -31.76 -11.83 39.92
C MET A 1 -30.58 -12.63 39.45
N GLU A 2 -29.90 -12.14 38.42
CA GLU A 2 -28.50 -12.44 38.15
C GLU A 2 -27.94 -11.10 37.68
N GLU A 3 -27.15 -10.50 38.57
CA GLU A 3 -26.56 -9.18 38.41
C GLU A 3 -25.52 -9.22 37.29
N GLN A 4 -25.81 -8.56 36.16
CA GLN A 4 -24.75 -8.03 35.31
C GLN A 4 -24.13 -6.85 36.07
N SER A 5 -23.05 -7.10 36.81
CA SER A 5 -22.22 -6.01 37.31
C SER A 5 -21.56 -5.32 36.12
N SER A 6 -22.12 -4.19 35.69
CA SER A 6 -21.35 -3.23 34.91
C SER A 6 -20.20 -2.78 35.80
N ASP A 7 -18.96 -3.18 35.50
CA ASP A 7 -17.76 -2.60 36.11
C ASP A 7 -17.63 -1.14 35.65
N SER A 8 -18.49 -0.28 36.19
CA SER A 8 -18.39 1.18 36.02
C SER A 8 -17.09 1.63 36.68
N LEU A 9 -16.19 2.23 35.89
CA LEU A 9 -14.96 2.81 36.42
C LEU A 9 -15.31 3.86 37.48
N ASN A 10 -14.94 3.61 38.74
CA ASN A 10 -15.08 4.61 39.79
C ASN A 10 -14.01 5.69 39.63
N MET A 11 -14.41 6.82 39.06
CA MET A 11 -13.54 7.98 38.81
C MET A 11 -13.59 9.05 39.91
N THR A 12 -14.37 8.83 40.97
CA THR A 12 -14.55 9.80 42.06
C THR A 12 -13.23 10.01 42.83
N GLU A 13 -12.87 11.28 43.06
CA GLU A 13 -11.66 11.73 43.78
C GLU A 13 -10.31 11.29 43.17
N LYS A 14 -10.31 10.77 41.93
CA LYS A 14 -9.09 10.37 41.20
C LYS A 14 -8.25 11.56 40.77
N VAL A 15 -6.95 11.34 40.55
CA VAL A 15 -6.02 12.36 40.04
C VAL A 15 -5.95 12.34 38.52
N TRP A 16 -6.32 13.45 37.89
CA TRP A 16 -6.37 13.64 36.44
C TRP A 16 -5.30 14.60 35.95
N VAL A 17 -4.53 14.17 34.94
CA VAL A 17 -3.59 15.01 34.21
C VAL A 17 -4.21 15.44 32.89
N ILE A 18 -4.35 16.75 32.66
CA ILE A 18 -4.93 17.29 31.42
C ILE A 18 -3.88 18.15 30.70
N THR A 19 -3.42 17.69 29.55
CA THR A 19 -2.52 18.48 28.70
C THR A 19 -3.31 19.40 27.77
N GLY A 20 -2.75 20.56 27.42
CA GLY A 20 -3.52 21.63 26.79
C GLY A 20 -4.41 22.35 27.82
N GLY A 21 -4.01 22.36 29.09
CA GLY A 21 -4.88 22.63 30.22
C GLY A 21 -5.55 24.01 30.26
N PHE A 22 -4.87 25.07 29.78
CA PHE A 22 -5.51 26.40 29.64
C PHE A 22 -6.30 26.61 28.35
N GLY A 23 -6.31 25.63 27.45
CA GLY A 23 -7.17 25.62 26.28
C GLY A 23 -8.64 25.57 26.68
N SER A 24 -9.50 26.06 25.79
CA SER A 24 -10.97 26.03 25.91
C SER A 24 -11.49 24.67 26.38
N LEU A 25 -11.12 23.61 25.64
CA LEU A 25 -11.59 22.26 25.90
C LEU A 25 -10.95 21.65 27.15
N GLY A 26 -9.68 21.95 27.43
CA GLY A 26 -9.00 21.52 28.66
C GLY A 26 -9.68 22.07 29.92
N LEU A 27 -10.09 23.34 29.89
CA LEU A 27 -10.82 23.98 31.00
C LEU A 27 -12.25 23.46 31.13
N ALA A 28 -12.93 23.22 30.00
CA ALA A 28 -14.27 22.63 30.01
C ALA A 28 -14.26 21.24 30.65
N MET A 29 -13.29 20.40 30.26
CA MET A 29 -13.09 19.07 30.86
C MET A 29 -12.73 19.16 32.35
N ALA A 30 -11.84 20.08 32.74
CA ALA A 30 -11.49 20.27 34.13
C ALA A 30 -12.71 20.59 35.01
N ARG A 31 -13.58 21.52 34.56
CA ARG A 31 -14.81 21.85 35.29
C ARG A 31 -15.77 20.66 35.35
N HIS A 32 -15.97 19.94 34.25
CA HIS A 32 -16.83 18.76 34.21
C HIS A 32 -16.36 17.68 35.20
N LEU A 33 -15.05 17.36 35.18
CA LEU A 33 -14.46 16.36 36.07
C LEU A 33 -14.51 16.76 37.54
N SER A 34 -14.28 18.05 37.85
CA SER A 34 -14.41 18.57 39.22
C SER A 34 -15.84 18.48 39.72
N ASN A 35 -16.83 18.84 38.90
CA ASN A 35 -18.24 18.88 39.31
C ASN A 35 -18.85 17.48 39.44
N LYS A 36 -18.53 16.57 38.51
CA LYS A 36 -19.13 15.24 38.45
C LYS A 36 -18.42 14.22 39.34
N TYR A 37 -17.08 14.27 39.37
CA TYR A 37 -16.26 13.24 40.03
C TYR A 37 -15.42 13.79 41.19
N GLN A 38 -15.53 15.07 41.56
CA GLN A 38 -14.72 15.67 42.63
C GLN A 38 -13.21 15.41 42.41
N ALA A 39 -12.79 15.39 41.13
CA ALA A 39 -11.46 15.01 40.71
C ALA A 39 -10.39 16.01 41.17
N LYS A 40 -9.19 15.50 41.47
CA LYS A 40 -7.98 16.32 41.64
C LYS A 40 -7.33 16.53 40.29
N ILE A 41 -7.09 17.78 39.90
CA ILE A 41 -6.76 18.10 38.50
C ILE A 41 -5.38 18.75 38.41
N ALA A 42 -4.52 18.18 37.57
CA ALA A 42 -3.26 18.78 37.18
C ALA A 42 -3.32 19.21 35.71
N LEU A 43 -3.28 20.52 35.49
CA LEU A 43 -3.26 21.12 34.16
C LEU A 43 -1.81 21.29 33.68
N LEU A 44 -1.51 20.78 32.48
CA LEU A 44 -0.22 20.94 31.81
C LEU A 44 -0.38 21.80 30.56
N GLY A 45 0.50 22.78 30.38
CA GLY A 45 0.56 23.57 29.15
C GLY A 45 1.81 24.44 29.08
N ARG A 46 2.05 25.05 27.91
CA ARG A 46 3.27 25.82 27.65
C ARG A 46 3.28 27.23 28.26
N SER A 47 2.12 27.74 28.66
CA SER A 47 2.01 29.11 29.16
C SER A 47 2.73 29.26 30.51
N PRO A 48 3.56 30.29 30.69
CA PRO A 48 4.20 30.53 31.98
C PRO A 48 3.18 30.95 33.04
N LEU A 49 3.48 30.71 34.31
CA LEU A 49 2.72 31.23 35.45
C LEU A 49 3.02 32.72 35.68
N ASN A 50 2.52 33.56 34.77
CA ASN A 50 2.47 35.01 34.93
C ASN A 50 1.25 35.44 35.77
N ASP A 51 1.13 36.72 36.11
CA ASP A 51 0.04 37.25 36.93
C ASP A 51 -1.36 36.90 36.38
N GLU A 52 -1.51 36.92 35.04
CA GLU A 52 -2.76 36.56 34.36
C GLU A 52 -3.14 35.09 34.59
N ASN A 53 -2.23 34.15 34.30
CA ASN A 53 -2.47 32.72 34.46
C ASN A 53 -2.60 32.33 35.93
N LEU A 54 -1.89 33.01 36.84
CA LEU A 54 -2.05 32.86 38.29
C LEU A 54 -3.45 33.31 38.75
N ASN A 55 -3.96 34.42 38.23
CA ASN A 55 -5.31 34.89 38.53
C ASN A 55 -6.37 33.93 37.98
N LYS A 56 -6.16 33.39 36.78
CA LYS A 56 -7.03 32.35 36.18
C LYS A 56 -7.06 31.09 37.06
N LEU A 57 -5.90 30.61 37.51
CA LEU A 57 -5.83 29.46 38.42
C LEU A 57 -6.50 29.75 39.78
N LYS A 58 -6.31 30.95 40.35
CA LYS A 58 -6.99 31.38 41.57
C LYS A 58 -8.51 31.41 41.40
N SER A 59 -9.03 31.81 40.24
CA SER A 59 -10.46 31.77 39.93
C SER A 59 -11.00 30.33 39.95
N LEU A 60 -10.31 29.40 39.29
CA LEU A 60 -10.70 27.99 39.27
C LEU A 60 -10.70 27.36 40.68
N LYS A 61 -9.73 27.73 41.53
CA LYS A 61 -9.73 27.33 42.94
C LYS A 61 -10.89 27.91 43.74
N LYS A 62 -11.30 29.16 43.46
CA LYS A 62 -12.49 29.77 44.09
C LYS A 62 -13.80 29.12 43.65
N GLU A 63 -13.84 28.51 42.46
CA GLU A 63 -14.94 27.67 42.00
C GLU A 63 -15.00 26.32 42.75
N GLY A 64 -14.07 26.06 43.68
CA GLY A 64 -14.04 24.85 44.52
C GLY A 64 -13.22 23.71 43.96
N MET A 65 -12.47 23.92 42.88
CA MET A 65 -11.68 22.88 42.22
C MET A 65 -10.37 22.60 42.97
N ASP A 66 -10.04 21.32 43.20
CA ASP A 66 -8.72 20.91 43.67
C ASP A 66 -7.75 20.82 42.47
N ILE A 67 -7.15 21.95 42.11
CA ILE A 67 -6.44 22.12 40.84
C ILE A 67 -5.04 22.72 41.00
N ILE A 68 -4.08 22.18 40.24
CA ILE A 68 -2.75 22.77 40.04
C ILE A 68 -2.47 22.98 38.56
N TYR A 69 -1.54 23.88 38.26
CA TYR A 69 -1.04 24.10 36.92
C TYR A 69 0.49 23.97 36.91
N THR A 70 1.00 23.18 35.98
CA THR A 70 2.44 23.00 35.78
C THR A 70 2.81 23.43 34.36
N PRO A 71 3.62 24.48 34.19
CA PRO A 71 4.16 24.84 32.89
C PRO A 71 5.01 23.69 32.33
N ALA A 72 4.55 23.10 31.24
CA ALA A 72 5.25 22.02 30.56
C ALA A 72 4.93 21.98 29.07
N ASP A 73 5.97 21.82 28.24
CA ASP A 73 5.81 21.44 26.85
C ASP A 73 5.76 19.91 26.76
N VAL A 74 4.63 19.37 26.31
CA VAL A 74 4.43 17.93 26.17
C VAL A 74 5.41 17.30 25.18
N SER A 75 5.89 18.06 24.20
CA SER A 75 6.90 17.59 23.24
C SER A 75 8.33 17.60 23.80
N ASN A 76 8.53 18.01 25.05
CA ASN A 76 9.82 17.99 25.74
C ASN A 76 9.80 17.00 26.91
N GLN A 77 10.60 15.94 26.80
CA GLN A 77 10.62 14.85 27.77
C GLN A 77 10.98 15.29 29.18
N ASN A 78 12.01 16.14 29.34
CA ASN A 78 12.42 16.63 30.66
C ASN A 78 11.32 17.50 31.30
N SER A 79 10.63 18.29 30.48
CA SER A 79 9.52 19.12 30.93
C SER A 79 8.35 18.28 31.45
N VAL A 80 7.99 17.20 30.74
CA VAL A 80 6.92 16.28 31.16
C VAL A 80 7.31 15.51 32.42
N ARG A 81 8.54 14.99 32.48
CA ARG A 81 9.04 14.27 33.65
C ARG A 81 9.00 15.13 34.92
N ASN A 82 9.50 16.36 34.84
CA ASN A 82 9.46 17.30 35.97
C ASN A 82 8.03 17.60 36.39
N ALA A 83 7.11 17.76 35.45
CA ALA A 83 5.71 17.98 35.75
C ALA A 83 5.07 16.79 36.47
N ILE A 84 5.33 15.56 36.00
CA ILE A 84 4.82 14.34 36.63
C ILE A 84 5.34 14.19 38.07
N VAL A 85 6.61 14.49 38.32
CA VAL A 85 7.19 14.47 39.68
C VAL A 85 6.44 15.46 40.59
N GLN A 86 6.26 16.72 40.16
CA GLN A 86 5.56 17.72 40.95
C GLN A 86 4.09 17.36 41.22
N ILE A 87 3.41 16.74 40.25
CA ILE A 87 2.03 16.27 40.41
C ILE A 87 1.97 15.18 41.48
N LYS A 88 2.89 14.22 41.44
CA LYS A 88 2.95 13.12 42.42
C LYS A 88 3.30 13.61 43.82
N GLU A 89 4.18 14.61 43.95
CA GLU A 89 4.47 15.26 45.23
C GLU A 89 3.23 15.96 45.82
N THR A 90 2.37 16.52 44.96
CA THR A 90 1.19 17.28 45.40
C THR A 90 -0.01 16.37 45.70
N PHE A 91 -0.29 15.39 44.83
CA PHE A 91 -1.51 14.59 44.88
C PHE A 91 -1.28 13.11 45.23
N GLY A 92 -0.04 12.67 45.36
CA GLY A 92 0.34 11.31 45.76
C GLY A 92 0.35 10.26 44.63
N GLY A 93 -0.19 10.57 43.45
CA GLY A 93 -0.24 9.64 42.32
C GLY A 93 -0.94 10.23 41.10
N ILE A 94 -1.03 9.44 40.02
CA ILE A 94 -1.76 9.79 38.81
C ILE A 94 -2.64 8.60 38.44
N ASN A 95 -3.93 8.85 38.20
CA ASN A 95 -4.91 7.82 37.88
C ASN A 95 -5.44 7.94 36.46
N ALA A 96 -5.53 9.15 35.92
CA ALA A 96 -6.14 9.36 34.61
C ALA A 96 -5.45 10.45 33.82
N VAL A 97 -5.50 10.35 32.49
CA VAL A 97 -4.88 11.31 31.57
C VAL A 97 -5.87 11.72 30.49
N ILE A 98 -5.93 13.02 30.20
CA ILE A 98 -6.54 13.58 29.00
C ILE A 98 -5.48 14.34 28.21
N HIS A 99 -5.12 13.80 27.05
CA HIS A 99 -4.24 14.45 26.11
C HIS A 99 -5.05 15.31 25.12
N ALA A 100 -5.30 16.57 25.50
CA ALA A 100 -5.96 17.58 24.67
C ALA A 100 -5.00 18.62 24.06
N ALA A 101 -3.68 18.39 24.14
CA ALA A 101 -2.71 19.29 23.54
C ALA A 101 -2.74 19.17 22.00
N GLY A 102 -2.89 20.30 21.33
CA GLY A 102 -2.87 20.39 19.88
C GLY A 102 -2.55 21.81 19.45
N ILE A 103 -2.01 21.93 18.24
CA ILE A 103 -1.85 23.21 17.55
C ILE A 103 -2.59 23.07 16.23
N TYR A 104 -3.33 24.10 15.87
CA TYR A 104 -4.11 24.14 14.65
C TYR A 104 -3.67 25.36 13.85
N ASN A 105 -3.49 25.17 12.53
CA ASN A 105 -3.05 26.21 11.61
C ASN A 105 -3.88 26.12 10.32
N ASN A 106 -4.68 27.16 10.07
CA ASN A 106 -5.61 27.31 8.94
C ASN A 106 -4.96 27.38 7.54
N GLN A 107 -3.64 27.38 7.43
CA GLN A 107 -2.98 27.38 6.12
C GLN A 107 -3.17 26.04 5.40
N MET A 108 -3.38 26.10 4.09
CA MET A 108 -3.40 24.91 3.24
C MET A 108 -1.99 24.36 3.09
N ILE A 109 -1.87 23.06 2.81
CA ILE A 109 -0.58 22.37 2.67
C ILE A 109 0.34 23.01 1.62
N VAL A 110 -0.24 23.60 0.57
CA VAL A 110 0.50 24.30 -0.49
C VAL A 110 1.18 25.58 -0.01
N ASP A 111 0.69 26.18 1.07
CA ASP A 111 1.19 27.44 1.64
C ASP A 111 1.95 27.23 2.96
N LYS A 112 2.18 25.98 3.36
CA LYS A 112 2.81 25.63 4.65
C LYS A 112 4.29 25.39 4.52
N GLU A 113 5.05 26.05 5.39
CA GLU A 113 6.46 25.74 5.61
C GLU A 113 6.61 24.48 6.48
N LEU A 114 7.71 23.74 6.28
CA LEU A 114 8.02 22.53 7.06
C LEU A 114 8.06 22.79 8.57
N THR A 115 8.42 24.00 9.00
CA THR A 115 8.42 24.39 10.41
C THR A 115 7.02 24.42 11.00
N ASP A 116 6.01 24.79 10.22
CA ASP A 116 4.63 24.90 10.71
C ASP A 116 3.95 23.53 10.77
N ILE A 117 4.25 22.66 9.80
CA ILE A 117 3.88 21.23 9.83
C ILE A 117 4.46 20.57 11.09
N LYS A 118 5.76 20.75 11.36
CA LYS A 118 6.41 20.19 12.56
C LYS A 118 5.76 20.70 13.84
N LYS A 119 5.47 22.00 13.95
CA LYS A 119 4.79 22.57 15.12
C LYS A 119 3.39 21.95 15.31
N CYS A 120 2.63 21.77 14.22
CA CYS A 120 1.30 21.17 14.25
C CYS A 120 1.32 19.71 14.77
N LEU A 121 2.25 18.90 14.25
CA LEU A 121 2.38 17.48 14.58
C LEU A 121 2.97 17.21 15.97
N SER A 122 3.93 18.03 16.39
CA SER A 122 4.71 17.85 17.62
C SER A 122 3.88 17.51 18.87
N PRO A 123 2.84 18.26 19.26
CA PRO A 123 2.08 17.95 20.47
C PRO A 123 1.33 16.62 20.38
N LYS A 124 0.79 16.25 19.21
CA LYS A 124 0.01 15.02 19.03
C LYS A 124 0.87 13.78 18.86
N ILE A 125 2.01 13.89 18.18
CA ILE A 125 2.91 12.75 17.95
C ILE A 125 3.92 12.63 19.10
N GLN A 126 4.85 13.56 19.21
CA GLN A 126 5.91 13.49 20.23
C GLN A 126 5.33 13.62 21.63
N GLY A 127 4.34 14.50 21.81
CA GLY A 127 3.74 14.74 23.12
C GLY A 127 3.01 13.53 23.69
N SER A 128 2.22 12.83 22.87
CA SER A 128 1.53 11.61 23.29
C SER A 128 2.53 10.48 23.60
N MET A 129 3.55 10.28 22.76
CA MET A 129 4.63 9.30 22.97
C MET A 129 5.37 9.54 24.29
N ILE A 130 5.75 10.78 24.58
CA ILE A 130 6.45 11.13 25.83
C ILE A 130 5.53 10.86 27.04
N LEU A 131 4.27 11.26 26.98
CA LEU A 131 3.31 11.00 28.07
C LEU A 131 3.12 9.50 28.32
N GLU A 132 3.00 8.70 27.27
CA GLU A 132 2.87 7.24 27.39
C GLU A 132 4.11 6.61 28.04
N GLN A 133 5.30 7.06 27.66
CA GLN A 133 6.56 6.56 28.21
C GLN A 133 6.75 6.95 29.67
N GLU A 134 6.55 8.22 30.02
CA GLU A 134 6.75 8.70 31.39
C GLU A 134 5.69 8.17 32.36
N LEU A 135 4.49 7.82 31.86
CA LEU A 135 3.40 7.25 32.66
C LEU A 135 3.28 5.72 32.53
N ALA A 136 4.23 5.07 31.85
CA ALA A 136 4.20 3.64 31.53
C ALA A 136 4.02 2.74 32.77
N ARG A 137 4.59 3.14 33.91
CA ARG A 137 4.58 2.39 35.17
C ARG A 137 3.53 2.86 36.16
N GLU A 138 2.77 3.91 35.84
CA GLU A 138 1.72 4.39 36.72
C GLU A 138 0.51 3.45 36.64
N ASN A 139 -0.21 3.31 37.76
CA ASN A 139 -1.42 2.50 37.82
C ASN A 139 -2.63 3.32 37.35
N LEU A 140 -2.64 3.63 36.05
CA LEU A 140 -3.71 4.39 35.44
C LEU A 140 -5.00 3.57 35.38
N ASP A 141 -6.13 4.24 35.57
CA ASP A 141 -7.48 3.76 35.32
C ASP A 141 -7.86 4.01 33.84
N VAL A 142 -7.49 5.18 33.29
CA VAL A 142 -7.79 5.56 31.90
C VAL A 142 -6.76 6.51 31.28
N PHE A 143 -6.48 6.34 29.99
CA PHE A 143 -5.63 7.21 29.16
C PHE A 143 -6.42 7.67 27.92
N ILE A 144 -6.82 8.94 27.89
CA ILE A 144 -7.70 9.48 26.85
C ILE A 144 -6.91 10.43 25.94
N MET A 145 -7.07 10.30 24.63
CA MET A 145 -6.46 11.17 23.62
C MET A 145 -7.53 11.85 22.77
N PHE A 146 -7.46 13.18 22.67
CA PHE A 146 -8.39 13.94 21.86
C PHE A 146 -7.87 14.05 20.43
N SER A 147 -8.57 13.34 19.55
CA SER A 147 -8.40 13.33 18.11
C SER A 147 -9.48 14.22 17.47
N SER A 148 -9.55 14.21 16.14
CA SER A 148 -10.52 14.97 15.36
C SER A 148 -11.18 14.08 14.32
N LEU A 149 -12.40 14.42 13.94
CA LEU A 149 -13.11 13.80 12.82
C LEU A 149 -12.31 13.85 11.51
N SER A 150 -11.38 14.80 11.37
CA SER A 150 -10.46 14.88 10.22
C SER A 150 -9.48 13.71 10.11
N ALA A 151 -9.28 12.93 11.17
CA ALA A 151 -8.53 11.66 11.10
C ALA A 151 -9.29 10.55 10.38
N VAL A 152 -10.61 10.68 10.28
CA VAL A 152 -11.51 9.67 9.68
C VAL A 152 -11.95 10.13 8.28
N LEU A 153 -12.33 11.39 8.14
CA LEU A 153 -12.90 11.92 6.89
C LEU A 153 -11.90 12.69 6.03
N GLY A 154 -10.68 12.94 6.53
CA GLY A 154 -9.75 13.89 5.93
C GLY A 154 -10.08 15.34 6.29
N ASP A 155 -9.24 16.26 5.82
CA ASP A 155 -9.40 17.71 6.02
C ASP A 155 -9.24 18.44 4.66
N PHE A 156 -9.78 19.64 4.56
CA PHE A 156 -9.80 20.45 3.35
C PHE A 156 -8.49 21.21 3.17
N GLY A 157 -7.40 20.46 2.92
CA GLY A 157 -6.07 20.99 2.64
C GLY A 157 -5.16 21.14 3.86
N GLN A 158 -5.61 20.81 5.08
CA GLN A 158 -4.81 20.83 6.31
C GLN A 158 -4.32 19.43 6.70
N CYS A 159 -3.54 18.80 5.81
CA CYS A 159 -3.16 17.40 5.94
C CYS A 159 -2.32 17.10 7.19
N ASP A 160 -1.48 18.03 7.63
CA ASP A 160 -0.67 17.91 8.86
C ASP A 160 -1.53 17.72 10.12
N TYR A 161 -2.64 18.45 10.24
CA TYR A 161 -3.56 18.30 11.35
C TYR A 161 -4.24 16.92 11.32
N SER A 162 -4.73 16.46 10.17
CA SER A 162 -5.27 15.10 9.99
C SER A 162 -4.26 14.01 10.34
N ILE A 163 -3.01 14.14 9.91
CA ILE A 163 -1.94 13.17 10.19
C ILE A 163 -1.70 13.06 11.71
N GLY A 164 -1.57 14.19 12.40
CA GLY A 164 -1.35 14.20 13.84
C GLY A 164 -2.51 13.53 14.61
N ASN A 165 -3.75 13.74 14.17
CA ASN A 165 -4.91 13.08 14.76
C ASN A 165 -4.96 11.58 14.41
N CYS A 166 -4.65 11.20 13.16
CA CYS A 166 -4.57 9.80 12.72
C CYS A 166 -3.56 8.99 13.54
N PHE A 167 -2.40 9.59 13.86
CA PHE A 167 -1.39 8.99 14.72
C PHE A 167 -1.94 8.61 16.10
N LEU A 168 -2.80 9.44 16.70
CA LEU A 168 -3.40 9.15 18.01
C LEU A 168 -4.26 7.88 17.99
N LEU A 169 -4.99 7.60 16.90
CA LEU A 169 -5.75 6.35 16.75
C LEU A 169 -4.82 5.13 16.74
N GLY A 170 -3.73 5.20 15.96
CA GLY A 170 -2.70 4.15 15.94
C GLY A 170 -2.06 3.94 17.32
N MET A 171 -1.77 5.04 18.02
CA MET A 171 -1.21 5.01 19.36
C MET A 171 -2.16 4.40 20.40
N ALA A 172 -3.45 4.69 20.31
CA ALA A 172 -4.45 4.12 21.22
C ALA A 172 -4.49 2.58 21.11
N ARG A 173 -4.50 2.07 19.87
CA ARG A 173 -4.44 0.63 19.58
C ARG A 173 -3.14 0.01 20.07
N TYR A 174 -2.01 0.70 19.87
CA TYR A 174 -0.71 0.28 20.38
C TYR A 174 -0.73 0.15 21.90
N ARG A 175 -1.22 1.16 22.62
CA ARG A 175 -1.27 1.16 24.09
C ARG A 175 -2.26 0.13 24.64
N GLU A 176 -3.41 -0.09 23.99
CA GLU A 176 -4.34 -1.17 24.36
C GLU A 176 -3.73 -2.56 24.18
N ARG A 177 -2.94 -2.79 23.13
CA ARG A 177 -2.19 -4.04 22.97
C ARG A 177 -1.23 -4.25 24.15
N LEU A 178 -0.50 -3.22 24.56
CA LEU A 178 0.38 -3.30 25.74
C LEU A 178 -0.41 -3.52 27.05
N ARG A 179 -1.58 -2.90 27.20
CA ARG A 179 -2.45 -3.10 28.36
C ARG A 179 -2.95 -4.54 28.46
N ARG A 180 -3.37 -5.15 27.35
CA ARG A 180 -3.79 -6.56 27.28
C ARG A 180 -2.66 -7.53 27.63
N GLN A 181 -1.41 -7.13 27.38
CA GLN A 181 -0.20 -7.88 27.78
C GLN A 181 0.22 -7.62 29.25
N GLY A 182 -0.51 -6.80 30.00
CA GLY A 182 -0.15 -6.41 31.37
C GLY A 182 1.04 -5.45 31.46
N LEU A 183 1.52 -4.90 30.34
CA LEU A 183 2.65 -3.97 30.30
C LEU A 183 2.23 -2.51 30.53
N ARG A 184 0.93 -2.22 30.47
CA ARG A 184 0.35 -0.91 30.76
C ARG A 184 -0.92 -1.07 31.59
N ASN A 185 -1.20 -0.08 32.42
CA ASN A 185 -2.45 -0.01 33.19
C ASN A 185 -3.43 0.97 32.56
N GLY A 186 -4.72 0.73 32.77
CA GLY A 186 -5.77 1.68 32.44
C GLY A 186 -6.19 1.67 30.98
N LYS A 187 -7.49 1.73 30.76
CA LYS A 187 -8.13 1.68 29.44
C LYS A 187 -7.72 2.88 28.59
N THR A 188 -7.41 2.66 27.33
CA THR A 188 -7.03 3.71 26.38
C THR A 188 -8.21 4.05 25.48
N ILE A 189 -8.50 5.34 25.33
CA ILE A 189 -9.62 5.85 24.53
C ILE A 189 -9.14 6.99 23.64
N THR A 190 -9.52 6.95 22.37
CA THR A 190 -9.36 8.02 21.39
C THR A 190 -10.73 8.54 21.02
N ILE A 191 -10.93 9.86 21.16
CA ILE A 191 -12.19 10.50 20.80
C ILE A 191 -11.95 11.40 19.60
N ASN A 192 -12.55 11.06 18.46
CA ASN A 192 -12.52 11.87 17.24
C ASN A 192 -13.63 12.92 17.34
N TRP A 193 -13.27 14.12 17.79
CA TRP A 193 -14.23 15.20 18.00
C TRP A 193 -14.63 15.88 16.69
N PRO A 194 -15.91 16.26 16.52
CA PRO A 194 -16.33 17.15 15.45
C PRO A 194 -15.97 18.61 15.81
N LEU A 195 -16.39 19.56 14.99
CA LEU A 195 -16.19 20.98 15.27
C LEU A 195 -16.96 21.41 16.52
N TRP A 196 -16.25 21.92 17.52
CA TRP A 196 -16.83 22.46 18.75
C TRP A 196 -17.16 23.93 18.57
N ARG A 197 -18.37 24.34 18.96
CA ARG A 197 -18.77 25.76 18.92
C ARG A 197 -17.82 26.64 19.73
N ASP A 198 -17.48 26.20 20.94
CA ASP A 198 -16.64 26.95 21.89
C ASP A 198 -15.17 26.48 21.90
N GLY A 199 -14.76 25.65 20.93
CA GLY A 199 -13.50 24.90 20.95
C GLY A 199 -12.24 25.70 20.67
N GLY A 200 -12.33 26.92 20.14
CA GLY A 200 -11.17 27.80 19.88
C GLY A 200 -10.16 27.28 18.83
N MET A 201 -10.40 26.10 18.25
CA MET A 201 -9.60 25.49 17.16
C MET A 201 -10.42 25.41 15.87
N HIS A 202 -11.18 26.45 15.57
CA HIS A 202 -11.83 26.68 14.28
C HIS A 202 -11.60 28.14 13.89
N GLY A 203 -11.62 28.43 12.60
CA GLY A 203 -11.50 29.79 12.11
C GLY A 203 -12.51 29.99 11.00
N SER A 204 -13.16 31.14 10.99
CA SER A 204 -14.32 31.52 10.17
C SER A 204 -14.05 31.51 8.66
N SER A 205 -13.67 30.36 8.13
CA SER A 205 -13.30 30.12 6.75
C SER A 205 -14.52 29.67 5.96
N ASP A 206 -14.55 29.99 4.67
CA ASP A 206 -15.65 29.58 3.80
C ASP A 206 -15.69 28.05 3.61
N SER A 207 -14.53 27.38 3.72
CA SER A 207 -14.41 25.92 3.72
C SER A 207 -15.14 25.25 4.89
N GLU A 208 -15.10 25.85 6.09
CA GLU A 208 -15.82 25.34 7.26
C GLU A 208 -17.34 25.46 7.11
N LYS A 209 -17.82 26.61 6.61
CA LYS A 209 -19.24 26.82 6.34
C LYS A 209 -19.73 25.87 5.25
N LEU A 210 -18.93 25.67 4.21
CA LEU A 210 -19.21 24.73 3.15
C LEU A 210 -19.28 23.30 3.70
N TYR A 211 -18.31 22.87 4.50
CA TYR A 211 -18.30 21.55 5.14
C TYR A 211 -19.57 21.29 5.97
N LEU A 212 -19.97 22.23 6.84
CA LEU A 212 -21.18 22.07 7.64
C LEU A 212 -22.45 22.03 6.78
N LYS A 213 -22.50 22.84 5.72
CA LYS A 213 -23.65 22.89 4.80
C LYS A 213 -23.78 21.61 3.96
N THR A 214 -22.67 21.07 3.45
CA THR A 214 -22.68 19.92 2.53
C THR A 214 -22.69 18.58 3.25
N SER A 215 -22.06 18.46 4.42
CA SER A 215 -22.04 17.21 5.21
C SER A 215 -23.32 16.95 6.01
N GLY A 216 -24.16 17.97 6.21
CA GLY A 216 -25.30 17.89 7.13
C GLY A 216 -24.91 17.82 8.61
N MET A 217 -23.63 18.07 8.93
CA MET A 217 -23.12 18.11 10.30
C MET A 217 -23.32 19.51 10.92
N SER A 218 -23.39 19.53 12.25
CA SER A 218 -23.56 20.75 13.05
C SER A 218 -22.45 20.87 14.09
N TYR A 219 -22.22 22.10 14.59
CA TYR A 219 -21.32 22.32 15.72
C TYR A 219 -21.79 21.56 16.96
N LEU A 220 -20.83 20.96 17.66
CA LEU A 220 -21.02 20.40 19.00
C LEU A 220 -20.96 21.51 20.05
N ASP A 221 -22.02 21.67 20.82
CA ASP A 221 -22.03 22.54 22.00
C ASP A 221 -21.37 21.87 23.22
N THR A 222 -20.99 22.69 24.20
CA THR A 222 -20.24 22.22 25.36
C THR A 222 -21.01 21.22 26.22
N GLU A 223 -22.32 21.41 26.39
CA GLU A 223 -23.15 20.53 27.23
C GLU A 223 -23.28 19.12 26.61
N ASN A 224 -23.61 19.05 25.33
CA ASN A 224 -23.69 17.79 24.59
C ASN A 224 -22.31 17.13 24.47
N GLY A 225 -21.24 17.93 24.35
CA GLY A 225 -19.87 17.43 24.35
C GLY A 225 -19.49 16.72 25.66
N MET A 226 -19.88 17.25 26.82
CA MET A 226 -19.65 16.58 28.11
C MET A 226 -20.47 15.29 28.25
N LYS A 227 -21.74 15.29 27.80
CA LYS A 227 -22.56 14.07 27.77
C LYS A 227 -21.95 13.00 26.86
N ALA A 228 -21.41 13.40 25.71
CA ALA A 228 -20.72 12.49 24.80
C ALA A 228 -19.43 11.93 25.42
N PHE A 229 -18.64 12.78 26.11
CA PHE A 229 -17.44 12.36 26.83
C PHE A 229 -17.75 11.28 27.87
N ASP A 230 -18.80 11.48 28.68
CA ASP A 230 -19.21 10.49 29.68
C ASP A 230 -19.57 9.13 29.04
N LYS A 231 -20.34 9.15 27.95
CA LYS A 231 -20.65 7.92 27.19
C LYS A 231 -19.40 7.26 26.60
N CYS A 232 -18.42 8.04 26.15
CA CYS A 232 -17.15 7.51 25.66
C CYS A 232 -16.37 6.81 26.79
N LEU A 233 -16.38 7.39 27.99
CA LEU A 233 -15.72 6.82 29.16
C LEU A 233 -16.33 5.46 29.56
N GLU A 234 -17.65 5.34 29.47
CA GLU A 234 -18.42 4.11 29.75
C GLU A 234 -18.27 3.03 28.65
N SER A 235 -17.99 3.43 27.40
CA SER A 235 -17.92 2.52 26.25
C SER A 235 -16.68 1.63 26.26
N ASN A 236 -16.78 0.33 26.00
CA ASN A 236 -15.61 -0.55 25.87
C ASN A 236 -14.79 -0.38 24.58
N GLN A 237 -15.13 0.59 23.74
CA GLN A 237 -14.43 0.88 22.49
C GLN A 237 -13.18 1.74 22.70
N THR A 238 -12.14 1.47 21.92
CA THR A 238 -10.89 2.26 21.93
C THR A 238 -11.01 3.50 21.07
N ASP A 239 -11.47 3.36 19.82
CA ASP A 239 -11.64 4.47 18.88
C ASP A 239 -13.12 4.86 18.80
N ILE A 240 -13.45 6.09 19.19
CA ILE A 240 -14.84 6.57 19.21
C ILE A 240 -14.95 7.86 18.42
N THR A 241 -15.86 7.88 17.45
CA THR A 241 -16.15 9.07 16.64
C THR A 241 -17.46 9.71 17.11
N VAL A 242 -17.41 11.00 17.40
CA VAL A 242 -18.60 11.78 17.78
C VAL A 242 -19.06 12.58 16.58
N ILE A 243 -20.33 12.43 16.20
CA ILE A 243 -20.96 13.19 15.12
C ILE A 243 -22.20 13.88 15.65
N VAL A 244 -22.40 15.13 15.23
CA VAL A 244 -23.59 15.92 15.51
C VAL A 244 -24.20 16.33 14.17
N GLY A 245 -25.46 15.99 13.94
CA GLY A 245 -26.14 16.29 12.67
C GLY A 245 -27.31 15.33 12.40
N GLU A 246 -27.76 15.30 11.15
CA GLU A 246 -28.81 14.38 10.71
C GLU A 246 -28.27 12.95 10.57
N LYS A 247 -28.83 12.01 11.34
CA LYS A 247 -28.36 10.61 11.44
C LYS A 247 -28.17 9.94 10.07
N ASN A 248 -29.16 10.06 9.18
CA ASN A 248 -29.12 9.38 7.87
C ASN A 248 -27.99 9.90 6.96
N LYS A 249 -27.65 11.20 7.03
CA LYS A 249 -26.55 11.80 6.24
C LYS A 249 -25.18 11.47 6.84
N ALA A 250 -25.09 11.46 8.17
CA ALA A 250 -23.89 11.05 8.89
C ALA A 250 -23.53 9.57 8.63
N ASP A 251 -24.52 8.69 8.63
CA ASP A 251 -24.34 7.25 8.36
C ASP A 251 -23.82 7.01 6.93
N ASN A 252 -24.32 7.77 5.93
CA ASN A 252 -23.84 7.67 4.56
C ASN A 252 -22.37 8.09 4.42
N ILE A 253 -21.95 9.18 5.05
CA ILE A 253 -20.55 9.65 5.00
C ILE A 253 -19.60 8.62 5.64
N LEU A 254 -20.00 7.99 6.74
CA LEU A 254 -19.22 6.93 7.38
C LEU A 254 -19.20 5.63 6.56
N ASN A 255 -20.30 5.27 5.92
CA ASN A 255 -20.41 4.06 5.09
C ASN A 255 -19.58 4.17 3.80
N THR A 256 -19.52 5.34 3.17
CA THR A 256 -18.66 5.61 2.00
C THR A 256 -17.17 5.45 2.33
N VAL A 257 -16.78 5.76 3.56
CA VAL A 257 -15.38 5.62 4.05
C VAL A 257 -15.07 4.19 4.50
N SER A 258 -16.04 3.46 5.08
CA SER A 258 -15.89 2.05 5.47
C SER A 258 -15.96 1.05 4.31
N HIS A 259 -16.73 1.32 3.24
CA HIS A 259 -16.92 0.39 2.12
C HIS A 259 -15.81 0.40 1.06
N LYS A 260 -14.78 1.25 1.19
CA LYS A 260 -13.58 1.16 0.34
C LYS A 260 -12.62 0.01 0.69
N LYS A 261 -12.94 -0.84 1.68
CA LYS A 261 -12.12 -2.01 2.07
C LYS A 261 -12.65 -3.39 1.64
N THR A 262 -13.70 -3.46 0.82
CA THR A 262 -14.15 -4.74 0.23
C THR A 262 -14.67 -4.54 -1.20
N SER A 263 -13.76 -4.46 -2.18
CA SER A 263 -14.14 -4.72 -3.57
C SER A 263 -14.30 -6.23 -3.75
N LYS A 264 -15.52 -6.73 -3.54
CA LYS A 264 -15.91 -8.07 -3.97
C LYS A 264 -15.71 -8.19 -5.48
N ALA A 265 -15.06 -9.27 -5.87
CA ALA A 265 -14.84 -9.70 -7.25
C ALA A 265 -16.12 -9.57 -8.08
N ILE A 266 -16.04 -8.83 -9.19
CA ILE A 266 -17.03 -8.85 -10.26
C ILE A 266 -16.89 -10.22 -10.93
N LYS A 267 -17.78 -11.15 -10.57
CA LYS A 267 -18.01 -12.34 -11.37
C LYS A 267 -18.75 -11.92 -12.63
N SER A 268 -18.11 -12.17 -13.76
CA SER A 268 -18.73 -12.24 -15.08
C SER A 268 -20.03 -13.05 -15.02
N ASN A 269 -21.14 -12.46 -15.43
CA ASN A 269 -22.31 -13.23 -15.84
C ASN A 269 -22.63 -12.95 -17.31
N GLN A 270 -22.83 -14.07 -18.00
CA GLN A 270 -23.03 -14.22 -19.41
C GLN A 270 -24.29 -13.51 -19.88
N VAL A 271 -24.17 -12.96 -21.09
CA VAL A 271 -25.27 -12.52 -21.94
C VAL A 271 -26.19 -13.70 -22.24
N VAL A 272 -27.46 -13.61 -21.84
CA VAL A 272 -28.55 -14.36 -22.44
C VAL A 272 -29.63 -13.36 -22.84
N LEU A 273 -29.72 -13.14 -24.15
CA LEU A 273 -30.81 -12.44 -24.82
C LEU A 273 -32.12 -13.20 -24.63
N ASN A 274 -33.15 -12.52 -24.12
CA ASN A 274 -34.54 -12.85 -24.43
C ASN A 274 -35.32 -11.54 -24.61
N HIS A 275 -35.65 -11.25 -25.86
CA HIS A 275 -36.58 -10.21 -26.25
C HIS A 275 -38.00 -10.56 -25.76
N THR A 276 -38.60 -9.66 -24.99
CA THR A 276 -40.05 -9.42 -25.09
C THR A 276 -40.29 -7.93 -24.94
N THR A 277 -40.63 -7.29 -26.05
CA THR A 277 -41.01 -5.88 -26.16
C THR A 277 -42.36 -5.64 -25.49
N GLN A 278 -42.36 -4.83 -24.44
CA GLN A 278 -43.45 -3.91 -24.11
C GLN A 278 -42.84 -2.57 -23.69
N ASN A 279 -43.24 -1.51 -24.40
CA ASN A 279 -42.76 -0.13 -24.25
C ASN A 279 -43.06 0.42 -22.86
N THR A 280 -41.99 0.60 -22.09
CA THR A 280 -41.82 1.63 -21.06
C THR A 280 -40.33 1.96 -21.13
N GLU A 281 -39.95 3.08 -21.75
CA GLU A 281 -38.56 3.55 -21.73
C GLU A 281 -38.10 3.64 -20.29
N SER A 282 -36.96 3.04 -19.96
CA SER A 282 -36.44 3.12 -18.60
C SER A 282 -35.90 4.54 -18.36
N VAL A 283 -36.08 5.06 -17.15
CA VAL A 283 -35.58 6.39 -16.73
C VAL A 283 -34.08 6.57 -17.08
N GLU A 284 -33.31 5.48 -17.11
CA GLU A 284 -31.89 5.46 -17.46
C GLU A 284 -31.63 5.73 -18.96
N GLU A 285 -32.50 5.24 -19.84
CA GLU A 285 -32.42 5.49 -21.29
C GLU A 285 -32.80 6.94 -21.62
N THR A 286 -33.83 7.47 -20.96
CA THR A 286 -34.24 8.88 -21.09
C THR A 286 -33.15 9.83 -20.60
N LEU A 287 -32.54 9.55 -19.45
CA LEU A 287 -31.42 10.34 -18.93
C LEU A 287 -30.23 10.33 -19.90
N LEU A 288 -29.87 9.16 -20.41
CA LEU A 288 -28.73 9.02 -21.32
C LEU A 288 -28.97 9.74 -22.65
N SER A 289 -30.21 9.72 -23.15
CA SER A 289 -30.63 10.49 -24.32
C SER A 289 -30.50 12.00 -24.07
N ASN A 290 -30.97 12.49 -22.92
CA ASN A 290 -30.87 13.91 -22.56
C ASN A 290 -29.41 14.38 -22.45
N LEU A 291 -28.54 13.56 -21.86
CA LEU A 291 -27.11 13.87 -21.75
C LEU A 291 -26.42 13.87 -23.12
N LYS A 292 -26.79 12.95 -24.02
CA LYS A 292 -26.32 12.96 -25.41
C LYS A 292 -26.73 14.22 -26.15
N GLU A 293 -27.97 14.66 -25.96
CA GLU A 293 -28.47 15.87 -26.60
C GLU A 293 -27.72 17.11 -26.12
N MET A 294 -27.53 17.25 -24.80
CA MET A 294 -26.75 18.35 -24.22
C MET A 294 -25.30 18.33 -24.71
N ALA A 295 -24.66 17.15 -24.76
CA ALA A 295 -23.30 17.02 -25.26
C ALA A 295 -23.18 17.37 -26.75
N ALA A 296 -24.10 16.87 -27.58
CA ALA A 296 -24.17 17.15 -29.02
C ALA A 296 -24.31 18.64 -29.34
N GLN A 297 -25.11 19.36 -28.56
CA GLN A 297 -25.31 20.81 -28.73
C GLN A 297 -24.04 21.61 -28.43
N ILE A 298 -23.28 21.22 -27.40
CA ILE A 298 -22.07 21.92 -26.96
C ILE A 298 -20.91 21.71 -27.94
N ILE A 299 -20.72 20.49 -28.45
CA ILE A 299 -19.63 20.17 -29.38
C ILE A 299 -20.02 20.30 -30.86
N HIS A 300 -21.26 20.72 -31.14
CA HIS A 300 -21.82 20.87 -32.49
C HIS A 300 -21.71 19.61 -33.37
N LEU A 301 -21.96 18.43 -32.78
CA LEU A 301 -22.01 17.14 -33.49
C LEU A 301 -23.42 16.58 -33.51
N ASP A 302 -23.74 15.78 -34.54
CA ASP A 302 -24.99 15.00 -34.56
C ASP A 302 -25.00 13.95 -33.43
N GLN A 303 -26.15 13.76 -32.78
CA GLN A 303 -26.31 12.81 -31.66
C GLN A 303 -25.91 11.37 -32.04
N ASP A 304 -26.13 10.96 -33.29
CA ASP A 304 -25.78 9.63 -33.81
C ASP A 304 -24.27 9.40 -33.92
N ARG A 305 -23.45 10.45 -33.84
CA ARG A 305 -21.98 10.36 -33.88
C ARG A 305 -21.35 10.26 -32.48
N LEU A 306 -22.16 10.37 -31.41
CA LEU A 306 -21.70 10.24 -30.03
C LEU A 306 -21.90 8.83 -29.49
N ASN A 307 -20.79 8.13 -29.30
CA ASN A 307 -20.71 6.85 -28.61
C ASN A 307 -20.72 7.07 -27.09
N GLU A 308 -21.58 6.32 -26.40
CA GLU A 308 -21.84 6.47 -24.96
C GLU A 308 -20.65 6.06 -24.09
N TYR A 309 -19.76 5.23 -24.63
CA TYR A 309 -18.60 4.65 -23.93
C TYR A 309 -17.29 5.36 -24.26
N GLU A 310 -17.32 6.32 -25.19
CA GLU A 310 -16.12 7.02 -25.65
C GLU A 310 -15.86 8.26 -24.80
N ASN A 311 -14.58 8.58 -24.60
CA ASN A 311 -14.19 9.62 -23.66
C ASN A 311 -14.58 11.01 -24.19
N PHE A 312 -15.05 11.90 -23.31
CA PHE A 312 -15.39 13.28 -23.68
C PHE A 312 -14.25 14.00 -24.43
N GLY A 313 -12.99 13.75 -24.06
CA GLY A 313 -11.81 14.34 -24.71
C GLY A 313 -11.65 13.97 -26.19
N GLU A 314 -12.08 12.77 -26.61
CA GLU A 314 -12.03 12.33 -28.02
C GLU A 314 -13.01 13.11 -28.90
N TYR A 315 -14.08 13.66 -28.30
CA TYR A 315 -15.04 14.53 -28.96
C TYR A 315 -14.69 16.02 -28.88
N GLY A 316 -13.51 16.36 -28.34
CA GLY A 316 -13.05 17.74 -28.22
C GLY A 316 -13.59 18.47 -26.99
N PHE A 317 -14.06 17.77 -25.96
CA PHE A 317 -14.34 18.41 -24.68
C PHE A 317 -13.05 18.89 -24.02
N ASP A 318 -12.99 20.18 -23.69
CA ASP A 318 -11.92 20.84 -22.95
C ASP A 318 -12.46 21.41 -21.63
N SER A 319 -11.62 22.13 -20.88
CA SER A 319 -12.03 22.69 -19.59
C SER A 319 -13.15 23.74 -19.66
N ILE A 320 -13.37 24.35 -20.83
CA ILE A 320 -14.43 25.34 -21.04
C ILE A 320 -15.73 24.62 -21.41
N SER A 321 -15.69 23.67 -22.36
CA SER A 321 -16.90 22.95 -22.77
C SER A 321 -17.39 21.96 -21.72
N LEU A 322 -16.52 21.41 -20.85
CA LEU A 322 -16.96 20.66 -19.66
C LEU A 322 -17.65 21.54 -18.62
N LYS A 323 -17.27 22.82 -18.51
CA LYS A 323 -17.96 23.78 -17.65
C LYS A 323 -19.34 24.13 -18.22
N GLU A 324 -19.43 24.36 -19.52
CA GLU A 324 -20.71 24.58 -20.21
C GLU A 324 -21.63 23.36 -20.09
N PHE A 325 -21.07 22.14 -20.11
CA PHE A 325 -21.83 20.91 -19.94
C PHE A 325 -22.35 20.73 -18.50
N SER A 326 -21.56 21.14 -17.51
CA SER A 326 -21.99 21.25 -16.12
C SER A 326 -23.16 22.23 -15.96
N GLU A 327 -23.08 23.41 -16.56
CA GLU A 327 -24.16 24.41 -16.55
C GLU A 327 -25.41 23.92 -17.30
N ALA A 328 -25.25 23.18 -18.41
CA ALA A 328 -26.35 22.57 -19.15
C ALA A 328 -27.06 21.46 -18.35
N ILE A 329 -26.31 20.63 -17.62
CA ILE A 329 -26.87 19.61 -16.72
C ILE A 329 -27.61 20.25 -15.55
N GLU A 330 -27.07 21.33 -14.97
CA GLU A 330 -27.76 22.07 -13.91
C GLU A 330 -29.06 22.69 -14.42
N SER A 331 -29.03 23.34 -15.59
CA SER A 331 -30.20 23.96 -16.19
C SER A 331 -31.24 22.95 -16.67
N GLY A 332 -30.83 21.79 -17.18
CA GLY A 332 -31.71 20.79 -17.77
C GLY A 332 -32.25 19.76 -16.79
N LEU A 333 -31.47 19.41 -15.76
CA LEU A 333 -31.81 18.35 -14.80
C LEU A 333 -31.93 18.85 -13.35
N GLY A 334 -31.62 20.12 -13.05
CA GLY A 334 -31.71 20.69 -11.69
C GLY A 334 -30.67 20.11 -10.72
N VAL A 335 -29.56 19.60 -11.27
CA VAL A 335 -28.47 18.92 -10.55
C VAL A 335 -27.16 19.67 -10.80
N GLU A 336 -26.54 20.16 -9.74
CA GLU A 336 -25.24 20.82 -9.82
C GLU A 336 -24.12 19.75 -9.91
N VAL A 337 -23.45 19.69 -11.07
CA VAL A 337 -22.32 18.77 -11.32
C VAL A 337 -21.06 19.60 -11.45
N LEU A 338 -20.06 19.43 -10.58
CA LEU A 338 -18.79 20.14 -10.71
C LEU A 338 -17.99 19.62 -11.92
N PRO A 339 -17.21 20.47 -12.63
CA PRO A 339 -16.39 20.03 -13.77
C PRO A 339 -15.40 18.89 -13.45
N THR A 340 -15.00 18.75 -12.18
CA THR A 340 -14.14 17.66 -11.71
C THR A 340 -14.80 16.28 -11.81
N VAL A 341 -16.13 16.20 -11.80
CA VAL A 341 -16.90 14.95 -11.94
C VAL A 341 -16.66 14.31 -13.30
N PHE A 342 -16.49 15.10 -14.37
CA PHE A 342 -16.23 14.57 -15.71
C PHE A 342 -14.84 13.91 -15.85
N TYR A 343 -13.91 14.16 -14.92
CA TYR A 343 -12.63 13.44 -14.88
C TYR A 343 -12.76 12.06 -14.21
N ALA A 344 -13.68 11.93 -13.25
CA ALA A 344 -14.00 10.65 -12.59
C ALA A 344 -14.98 9.79 -13.41
N HIS A 345 -15.86 10.44 -14.18
CA HIS A 345 -16.88 9.82 -15.04
C HIS A 345 -16.73 10.35 -16.46
N SER A 346 -15.79 9.79 -17.20
CA SER A 346 -15.24 10.42 -18.41
C SER A 346 -15.98 10.12 -19.72
N ASN A 347 -17.16 9.50 -19.67
CA ASN A 347 -18.04 9.25 -20.82
C ASN A 347 -19.52 9.37 -20.41
N LEU A 348 -20.42 9.40 -21.40
CA LEU A 348 -21.85 9.62 -21.18
C LEU A 348 -22.51 8.50 -20.36
N LYS A 349 -22.05 7.25 -20.52
CA LYS A 349 -22.61 6.10 -19.79
C LYS A 349 -22.27 6.14 -18.30
N ASP A 350 -21.01 6.40 -17.98
CA ASP A 350 -20.53 6.51 -16.60
C ASP A 350 -21.11 7.74 -15.90
N LEU A 351 -21.29 8.84 -16.63
CA LEU A 351 -21.95 10.05 -16.13
C LEU A 351 -23.45 9.80 -15.85
N SER A 352 -24.16 9.12 -16.76
CA SER A 352 -25.56 8.74 -16.56
C SER A 352 -25.72 7.84 -15.33
N LYS A 353 -24.83 6.87 -15.14
CA LYS A 353 -24.81 5.99 -13.97
C LYS A 353 -24.56 6.76 -12.67
N TYR A 354 -23.55 7.62 -12.65
CA TYR A 354 -23.26 8.49 -11.51
C TYR A 354 -24.47 9.35 -11.12
N LEU A 355 -25.10 9.97 -12.13
CA LEU A 355 -26.29 10.80 -11.93
C LEU A 355 -27.46 9.98 -11.36
N MET A 356 -27.70 8.77 -11.87
CA MET A 356 -28.73 7.85 -11.37
C MET A 356 -28.46 7.30 -9.96
N GLU A 357 -27.20 7.20 -9.55
CA GLU A 357 -26.79 6.73 -8.22
C GLU A 357 -26.88 7.85 -7.18
N GLU A 358 -26.41 9.07 -7.50
CA GLU A 358 -26.34 10.20 -6.57
C GLU A 358 -27.61 11.06 -6.53
N TYR A 359 -28.32 11.20 -7.65
CA TYR A 359 -29.46 12.12 -7.78
C TYR A 359 -30.76 11.41 -8.20
N ARG A 360 -30.86 10.11 -7.92
CA ARG A 360 -31.98 9.22 -8.30
C ARG A 360 -33.37 9.85 -8.20
N GLU A 361 -33.70 10.45 -7.07
CA GLU A 361 -35.06 10.98 -6.83
C GLU A 361 -35.34 12.25 -7.64
N LYS A 362 -34.35 13.15 -7.80
CA LYS A 362 -34.48 14.33 -8.67
C LYS A 362 -34.56 13.96 -10.15
N ILE A 363 -33.73 13.00 -10.57
CA ILE A 363 -33.74 12.53 -11.96
C ILE A 363 -35.02 11.77 -12.26
N LYS A 364 -35.54 10.97 -11.32
CA LYS A 364 -36.88 10.42 -11.46
C LYS A 364 -37.93 11.52 -11.52
N GLU A 365 -37.86 12.59 -10.73
CA GLU A 365 -38.83 13.68 -10.81
C GLU A 365 -38.80 14.41 -12.18
N VAL A 366 -37.61 14.62 -12.75
CA VAL A 366 -37.42 15.30 -14.05
C VAL A 366 -37.71 14.38 -15.25
N CYS A 367 -37.28 13.12 -15.19
CA CYS A 367 -37.47 12.14 -16.27
C CYS A 367 -38.81 11.39 -16.19
N SER A 368 -39.48 11.36 -15.02
CA SER A 368 -40.80 10.71 -14.81
C SER A 368 -41.95 11.72 -14.84
N LEU A 369 -41.80 12.86 -15.51
CA LEU A 369 -42.92 13.77 -15.82
C LEU A 369 -43.99 13.13 -16.75
N HIS A 370 -43.90 11.83 -17.03
CA HIS A 370 -45.02 11.00 -17.44
C HIS A 370 -45.25 9.87 -16.42
N GLU A 371 -46.39 10.02 -15.71
CA GLU A 371 -47.13 9.04 -14.91
C GLU A 371 -47.06 9.08 -13.38
N THR A 372 -48.25 8.89 -12.82
CA THR A 372 -48.81 9.40 -11.57
C THR A 372 -48.91 8.35 -10.46
N THR A 373 -48.67 8.82 -9.23
CA THR A 373 -49.28 8.45 -7.91
C THR A 373 -49.68 7.00 -7.59
N GLY A 374 -49.21 6.52 -6.43
CA GLY A 374 -49.89 5.45 -5.68
C GLY A 374 -49.16 4.99 -4.41
N THR A 375 -49.64 5.44 -3.25
CA THR A 375 -49.33 4.95 -1.88
C THR A 375 -49.84 3.52 -1.63
N VAL A 376 -49.22 2.77 -0.68
CA VAL A 376 -49.85 2.03 0.45
C VAL A 376 -48.80 1.30 1.32
N GLU A 377 -49.20 1.08 2.59
CA GLU A 377 -48.53 0.67 3.83
C GLU A 377 -47.95 -0.75 3.96
N LYS A 378 -47.12 -0.91 5.02
CA LYS A 378 -46.93 -2.03 5.99
C LYS A 378 -46.99 -3.50 5.53
N ILE A 379 -46.04 -4.31 6.03
CA ILE A 379 -46.23 -5.49 6.91
C ILE A 379 -44.85 -6.10 7.30
N GLN A 380 -44.57 -6.05 8.60
CA GLN A 380 -44.29 -7.17 9.52
C GLN A 380 -43.12 -8.16 9.34
N GLU A 381 -42.50 -8.41 10.50
CA GLU A 381 -41.52 -9.43 10.89
C GLU A 381 -41.86 -10.86 10.44
N ILE A 382 -40.84 -11.65 10.11
CA ILE A 382 -40.74 -13.06 10.52
C ILE A 382 -39.28 -13.37 10.95
N SER A 383 -39.27 -14.11 12.04
CA SER A 383 -38.27 -14.70 12.93
C SER A 383 -37.38 -15.83 12.38
N ASP A 384 -36.25 -15.99 13.09
CA ASP A 384 -35.57 -17.23 13.52
C ASP A 384 -35.13 -18.30 12.50
N ILE A 385 -33.85 -18.71 12.58
CA ILE A 385 -33.43 -20.01 13.17
C ILE A 385 -31.89 -20.20 13.03
N THR A 386 -31.27 -20.27 14.21
CA THR A 386 -30.15 -21.09 14.73
C THR A 386 -28.84 -21.37 13.98
N SER A 387 -27.79 -21.33 14.82
CA SER A 387 -26.63 -22.24 14.92
C SER A 387 -25.63 -22.29 13.78
N ASN A 388 -24.39 -21.85 14.06
CA ASN A 388 -23.31 -22.83 14.19
C ASN A 388 -22.13 -22.27 14.98
N GLU A 389 -21.80 -23.04 16.00
CA GLU A 389 -20.49 -23.43 16.54
C GLU A 389 -19.24 -22.61 16.20
N GLU A 390 -18.47 -22.40 17.28
CA GLU A 390 -17.10 -21.93 17.35
C GLU A 390 -16.18 -22.57 16.29
N PRO A 391 -15.07 -21.87 16.01
CA PRO A 391 -13.81 -22.51 16.29
C PRO A 391 -13.09 -21.75 17.41
N GLU A 392 -12.88 -22.46 18.52
CA GLU A 392 -11.68 -22.29 19.33
C GLU A 392 -10.47 -22.26 18.39
N VAL A 393 -9.74 -21.15 18.38
CA VAL A 393 -8.32 -21.17 18.12
C VAL A 393 -7.65 -20.41 19.24
N GLU A 394 -7.38 -21.13 20.34
CA GLU A 394 -6.17 -20.87 21.10
C GLU A 394 -4.98 -20.82 20.13
N LYS A 395 -4.19 -19.75 20.19
CA LYS A 395 -2.74 -19.85 20.08
C LYS A 395 -2.10 -18.62 20.72
N GLY A 396 -1.53 -18.85 21.89
CA GLY A 396 -0.58 -17.93 22.49
C GLY A 396 0.64 -17.82 21.58
N TYR A 397 1.15 -16.60 21.42
CA TYR A 397 2.50 -16.43 20.87
C TYR A 397 3.48 -16.50 22.04
N THR A 398 3.95 -17.70 22.28
CA THR A 398 5.32 -17.98 22.75
C THR A 398 6.32 -17.42 21.72
N GLU A 399 7.63 -17.54 21.95
CA GLU A 399 8.71 -17.21 21.01
C GLU A 399 8.68 -18.07 19.71
N GLU A 400 7.52 -18.22 19.05
CA GLU A 400 7.33 -18.98 17.82
C GLU A 400 7.58 -18.10 16.58
N SER A 401 8.73 -18.36 15.95
CA SER A 401 9.21 -18.01 14.60
C SER A 401 8.50 -16.90 13.83
N ILE A 402 9.21 -15.78 13.63
CA ILE A 402 8.94 -14.84 12.55
C ILE A 402 8.95 -15.63 11.21
N PRO A 403 7.98 -15.43 10.28
CA PRO A 403 7.86 -16.20 9.03
C PRO A 403 8.90 -15.79 7.97
N TYR A 404 10.15 -15.61 8.42
CA TYR A 404 11.28 -15.32 7.57
C TYR A 404 11.77 -16.60 6.88
N ILE A 405 12.29 -16.41 5.67
CA ILE A 405 12.79 -17.50 4.83
C ILE A 405 14.30 -17.38 4.74
N ALA A 406 15.02 -18.45 5.02
CA ALA A 406 16.46 -18.56 4.83
C ALA A 406 16.78 -18.93 3.38
N ILE A 407 17.82 -18.32 2.84
CA ILE A 407 18.52 -18.80 1.64
C ILE A 407 19.61 -19.75 2.11
N ILE A 408 19.45 -21.04 1.83
CA ILE A 408 20.33 -22.10 2.31
C ILE A 408 21.26 -22.69 1.24
N GLY A 409 21.03 -22.36 -0.02
CA GLY A 409 21.89 -22.72 -1.14
C GLY A 409 21.76 -21.69 -2.26
N ALA A 410 22.84 -21.47 -3.02
CA ALA A 410 22.87 -20.58 -4.17
C ALA A 410 23.72 -21.17 -5.31
N ASP A 411 23.30 -20.97 -6.56
CA ASP A 411 24.10 -21.26 -7.75
C ASP A 411 23.75 -20.26 -8.87
N GLY A 412 24.68 -20.06 -9.80
CA GLY A 412 24.45 -19.26 -10.98
C GLY A 412 25.60 -19.27 -11.97
N VAL A 413 25.26 -19.00 -13.23
CA VAL A 413 26.20 -18.82 -14.34
C VAL A 413 25.88 -17.50 -15.00
N PHE A 414 26.89 -16.64 -15.10
CA PHE A 414 26.79 -15.25 -15.54
C PHE A 414 27.85 -14.96 -16.62
N PRO A 415 27.80 -13.81 -17.30
CA PRO A 415 28.77 -13.50 -18.35
C PRO A 415 30.20 -13.64 -17.82
N GLN A 416 31.04 -14.36 -18.56
CA GLN A 416 32.44 -14.63 -18.19
C GLN A 416 32.64 -15.21 -16.76
N SER A 417 31.61 -15.87 -16.21
CA SER A 417 31.64 -16.41 -14.84
C SER A 417 30.84 -17.72 -14.77
N ASP A 418 31.54 -18.84 -14.57
CA ASP A 418 30.91 -20.18 -14.54
C ASP A 418 30.38 -20.57 -13.14
N SER A 419 30.53 -19.66 -12.17
CA SER A 419 30.08 -19.79 -10.77
C SER A 419 29.77 -18.43 -10.15
N ILE A 420 29.06 -18.42 -9.01
CA ILE A 420 28.75 -17.20 -8.25
C ILE A 420 30.01 -16.60 -7.60
N GLU A 421 31.00 -17.43 -7.26
CA GLU A 421 32.29 -17.01 -6.71
C GLU A 421 33.10 -16.24 -7.75
N GLU A 422 33.20 -16.78 -8.96
CA GLU A 422 33.89 -16.10 -10.07
C GLU A 422 33.17 -14.80 -10.45
N PHE A 423 31.84 -14.80 -10.43
CA PHE A 423 31.06 -13.59 -10.67
C PHE A 423 31.34 -12.53 -9.59
N TRP A 424 31.36 -12.94 -8.32
CA TRP A 424 31.70 -12.07 -7.20
C TRP A 424 33.13 -11.51 -7.30
N GLU A 425 34.10 -12.33 -7.68
CA GLU A 425 35.47 -11.89 -7.94
C GLU A 425 35.55 -10.88 -9.08
N ASN A 426 34.82 -11.12 -10.19
CA ASN A 426 34.75 -10.19 -11.31
C ASN A 426 34.15 -8.84 -10.89
N LEU A 427 33.09 -8.85 -10.06
CA LEU A 427 32.49 -7.63 -9.51
C LEU A 427 33.48 -6.87 -8.62
N ILE A 428 34.14 -7.54 -7.65
CA ILE A 428 35.14 -6.91 -6.77
C ILE A 428 36.27 -6.26 -7.57
N ASN A 429 36.67 -6.88 -8.68
CA ASN A 429 37.74 -6.38 -9.55
C ASN A 429 37.26 -5.35 -10.58
N GLU A 430 36.00 -4.89 -10.52
CA GLU A 430 35.40 -3.90 -11.42
C GLU A 430 35.55 -4.30 -12.90
N LYS A 431 35.47 -5.60 -13.19
CA LYS A 431 35.66 -6.12 -14.54
C LYS A 431 34.38 -5.94 -15.36
N ASP A 432 34.47 -5.13 -16.41
CA ASP A 432 33.43 -5.03 -17.43
C ASP A 432 33.33 -6.35 -18.22
N MET A 433 32.17 -7.01 -18.11
CA MET A 433 31.90 -8.30 -18.74
C MET A 433 31.10 -8.19 -20.04
N VAL A 434 30.80 -6.96 -20.48
CA VAL A 434 30.11 -6.69 -21.75
C VAL A 434 31.08 -6.86 -22.92
N THR A 435 30.64 -7.59 -23.94
CA THR A 435 31.39 -7.79 -25.17
C THR A 435 30.55 -7.49 -26.39
N GLU A 436 31.18 -7.41 -27.56
CA GLU A 436 30.43 -7.55 -28.81
C GLU A 436 29.79 -8.94 -28.88
N ILE A 437 28.69 -9.07 -29.61
CA ILE A 437 28.01 -10.35 -29.86
C ILE A 437 29.03 -11.37 -30.39
N PRO A 438 29.24 -12.50 -29.68
CA PRO A 438 30.21 -13.50 -30.09
C PRO A 438 29.89 -14.12 -31.46
N LYS A 439 30.94 -14.42 -32.24
CA LYS A 439 30.80 -14.96 -33.61
C LYS A 439 30.09 -16.32 -33.68
N ASN A 440 30.13 -17.09 -32.59
CA ASN A 440 29.44 -18.38 -32.47
C ASN A 440 27.94 -18.25 -32.15
N ARG A 441 27.39 -17.04 -31.98
CA ARG A 441 25.96 -16.80 -31.78
C ARG A 441 25.26 -16.48 -33.09
N TRP A 442 25.47 -15.27 -33.61
CA TRP A 442 25.06 -14.86 -34.96
C TRP A 442 26.00 -13.78 -35.47
N ASN A 443 26.05 -13.62 -36.79
CA ASN A 443 26.82 -12.52 -37.38
C ASN A 443 26.08 -11.18 -37.21
N PHE A 444 26.48 -10.39 -36.22
CA PHE A 444 25.87 -9.10 -35.94
C PHE A 444 26.16 -8.05 -37.02
N GLU A 445 27.21 -8.18 -37.85
CA GLU A 445 27.54 -7.20 -38.90
C GLU A 445 26.39 -7.03 -39.90
N ASN A 446 25.66 -8.13 -40.16
CA ASN A 446 24.51 -8.15 -41.04
C ASN A 446 23.24 -7.57 -40.39
N MET A 447 23.24 -7.31 -39.09
CA MET A 447 22.08 -6.92 -38.30
C MET A 447 22.29 -5.61 -37.55
N TYR A 448 23.50 -5.12 -37.42
CA TYR A 448 23.82 -3.85 -36.77
C TYR A 448 23.63 -2.66 -37.73
N SER A 449 23.12 -1.56 -37.20
CA SER A 449 23.15 -0.25 -37.85
C SER A 449 23.29 0.84 -36.79
N PRO A 450 24.20 1.81 -36.94
CA PRO A 450 24.26 2.96 -36.04
C PRO A 450 23.07 3.93 -36.24
N GLU A 451 22.28 3.76 -37.31
CA GLU A 451 21.10 4.58 -37.61
C GLU A 451 19.89 4.12 -36.78
N LYS A 452 19.34 5.03 -35.95
CA LYS A 452 18.09 4.81 -35.19
C LYS A 452 16.94 4.49 -36.15
N GLY A 453 16.13 3.49 -35.80
CA GLY A 453 14.95 3.11 -36.58
C GLY A 453 15.23 2.33 -37.87
N ALA A 454 16.49 1.96 -38.16
CA ALA A 454 16.83 1.19 -39.34
C ALA A 454 16.05 -0.14 -39.41
N LYS A 455 15.44 -0.41 -40.58
CA LYS A 455 14.52 -1.54 -40.77
C LYS A 455 15.24 -2.88 -40.55
N ASN A 456 14.74 -3.66 -39.58
CA ASN A 456 15.26 -4.98 -39.22
C ASN A 456 16.75 -4.95 -38.83
N LYS A 457 17.21 -3.83 -38.27
CA LYS A 457 18.54 -3.68 -37.71
C LYS A 457 18.45 -3.40 -36.22
N SER A 458 19.50 -3.74 -35.48
CA SER A 458 19.70 -3.37 -34.09
C SER A 458 20.70 -2.23 -34.01
N ILE A 459 20.44 -1.28 -33.10
CA ILE A 459 21.37 -0.19 -32.81
C ILE A 459 22.52 -0.62 -31.90
N SER A 460 22.37 -1.78 -31.25
CA SER A 460 23.37 -2.30 -30.32
C SER A 460 23.95 -3.61 -30.84
N LYS A 461 25.24 -3.78 -30.60
CA LYS A 461 26.00 -5.01 -30.86
C LYS A 461 26.63 -5.57 -29.58
N TRP A 462 26.24 -5.02 -28.43
CA TRP A 462 26.84 -5.27 -27.12
C TRP A 462 25.96 -6.17 -26.27
N GLY A 463 26.57 -7.00 -25.44
CA GLY A 463 25.87 -7.82 -24.47
C GLY A 463 26.80 -8.56 -23.52
N GLY A 464 26.26 -9.01 -22.39
CA GLY A 464 26.90 -10.00 -21.54
C GLY A 464 26.49 -11.40 -21.98
N PHE A 465 27.44 -12.26 -22.33
CA PHE A 465 27.17 -13.61 -22.83
C PHE A 465 27.82 -14.66 -21.94
N ILE A 466 27.07 -15.71 -21.64
CA ILE A 466 27.63 -16.88 -20.96
C ILE A 466 28.41 -17.74 -21.96
N ASN A 467 29.41 -18.46 -21.44
CA ASN A 467 30.15 -19.43 -22.22
C ASN A 467 29.32 -20.71 -22.42
N ASP A 468 29.66 -21.49 -23.44
CA ASP A 468 29.22 -22.89 -23.57
C ASP A 468 27.71 -23.15 -23.39
N VAL A 469 26.87 -22.20 -23.85
CA VAL A 469 25.40 -22.27 -23.74
C VAL A 469 24.80 -23.54 -24.34
N ASP A 470 25.49 -24.15 -25.30
CA ASP A 470 25.07 -25.35 -26.01
C ASP A 470 25.51 -26.66 -25.31
N LYS A 471 26.37 -26.58 -24.27
CA LYS A 471 26.90 -27.74 -23.54
C LYS A 471 25.97 -28.15 -22.41
N PHE A 472 25.80 -29.47 -22.24
CA PHE A 472 24.95 -30.05 -21.22
C PHE A 472 25.32 -31.52 -20.97
N ASP A 473 25.41 -31.94 -19.72
CA ASP A 473 25.63 -33.35 -19.36
C ASP A 473 24.31 -34.13 -19.38
N ALA A 474 23.85 -34.49 -20.57
CA ALA A 474 22.57 -35.16 -20.76
C ALA A 474 22.49 -36.50 -20.03
N GLN A 475 23.59 -37.27 -20.01
CA GLN A 475 23.60 -38.61 -19.43
C GLN A 475 23.44 -38.58 -17.91
N PHE A 476 24.05 -37.60 -17.25
CA PHE A 476 23.86 -37.37 -15.81
C PHE A 476 22.38 -37.20 -15.45
N PHE A 477 21.63 -36.46 -16.27
CA PHE A 477 20.20 -36.20 -16.07
C PHE A 477 19.28 -37.27 -16.69
N ASN A 478 19.81 -38.44 -17.09
CA ASN A 478 19.06 -39.51 -17.76
C ASN A 478 18.32 -39.04 -19.03
N ILE A 479 18.88 -38.06 -19.75
CA ILE A 479 18.35 -37.52 -20.99
C ILE A 479 19.17 -38.07 -22.16
N SER A 480 18.49 -38.55 -23.21
CA SER A 480 19.18 -39.04 -24.40
C SER A 480 19.85 -37.89 -25.16
N PRO A 481 21.03 -38.06 -25.79
CA PRO A 481 21.68 -36.99 -26.56
C PRO A 481 20.76 -36.36 -27.62
N LYS A 482 19.92 -37.17 -28.27
CA LYS A 482 18.96 -36.72 -29.29
C LYS A 482 17.83 -35.86 -28.72
N GLU A 483 17.40 -36.13 -27.48
CA GLU A 483 16.46 -35.25 -26.79
C GLU A 483 17.16 -33.96 -26.37
N ALA A 484 18.35 -34.08 -25.78
CA ALA A 484 19.13 -32.94 -25.32
C ALA A 484 19.36 -31.91 -26.45
N GLU A 485 19.73 -32.33 -27.65
CA GLU A 485 19.88 -31.45 -28.83
C GLU A 485 18.62 -30.60 -29.13
N LEU A 486 17.43 -31.13 -28.86
CA LEU A 486 16.15 -30.48 -29.14
C LEU A 486 15.57 -29.72 -27.93
N MET A 487 16.23 -29.79 -26.77
CA MET A 487 15.83 -29.07 -25.57
C MET A 487 16.33 -27.62 -25.61
N ASP A 488 15.52 -26.65 -25.21
CA ASP A 488 15.96 -25.27 -24.99
C ASP A 488 17.15 -25.25 -24.00
N PRO A 489 18.29 -24.63 -24.35
CA PRO A 489 19.41 -24.40 -23.45
C PRO A 489 19.02 -23.83 -22.08
N GLN A 490 17.97 -23.01 -22.00
CA GLN A 490 17.46 -22.48 -20.74
C GLN A 490 17.02 -23.60 -19.78
N GLN A 491 16.38 -24.66 -20.30
CA GLN A 491 15.98 -25.83 -19.50
C GLN A 491 17.18 -26.62 -19.02
N ARG A 492 18.20 -26.76 -19.87
CA ARG A 492 19.43 -27.50 -19.56
C ARG A 492 20.20 -26.81 -18.42
N LEU A 493 20.42 -25.51 -18.55
CA LEU A 493 21.13 -24.69 -17.57
C LEU A 493 20.38 -24.60 -16.25
N PHE A 494 19.06 -24.39 -16.28
CA PHE A 494 18.28 -24.32 -15.06
C PHE A 494 18.23 -25.67 -14.31
N LEU A 495 18.20 -26.78 -15.04
CA LEU A 495 18.28 -28.12 -14.45
C LEU A 495 19.65 -28.37 -13.78
N GLN A 496 20.75 -27.93 -14.40
CA GLN A 496 22.08 -27.97 -13.78
C GLN A 496 22.16 -27.09 -12.53
N SER A 497 21.67 -25.86 -12.62
CA SER A 497 21.64 -24.91 -11.51
C SER A 497 20.81 -25.44 -10.33
N SER A 498 19.66 -26.06 -10.62
CA SER A 498 18.81 -26.70 -9.60
C SER A 498 19.47 -27.91 -8.92
N TRP A 499 20.39 -28.60 -9.60
CA TRP A 499 21.19 -29.65 -8.97
C TRP A 499 22.25 -29.05 -8.04
N LYS A 500 23.04 -28.10 -8.56
CA LYS A 500 24.13 -27.46 -7.82
C LYS A 500 23.66 -26.73 -6.58
N VAL A 501 22.50 -26.07 -6.61
CA VAL A 501 21.95 -25.36 -5.44
C VAL A 501 21.62 -26.32 -4.28
N ILE A 502 21.28 -27.58 -4.57
CA ILE A 502 21.05 -28.61 -3.55
C ILE A 502 22.38 -29.10 -2.97
N GLU A 503 23.40 -29.25 -3.82
CA GLU A 503 24.76 -29.61 -3.40
C GLU A 503 25.37 -28.52 -2.52
N ASP A 504 25.24 -27.25 -2.91
CA ASP A 504 25.69 -26.09 -2.16
C ASP A 504 25.01 -26.00 -0.78
N ALA A 505 23.70 -26.28 -0.73
CA ALA A 505 22.96 -26.37 0.54
C ALA A 505 23.37 -27.56 1.43
N GLY A 506 24.24 -28.46 0.95
CA GLY A 506 24.72 -29.61 1.71
C GLY A 506 23.74 -30.79 1.78
N TYR A 507 22.68 -30.78 0.96
CA TYR A 507 21.69 -31.87 0.94
C TYR A 507 22.07 -32.94 -0.08
N LYS A 508 21.76 -34.19 0.25
CA LYS A 508 21.75 -35.26 -0.76
C LYS A 508 20.47 -35.12 -1.58
N ALA A 509 20.57 -34.92 -2.90
CA ALA A 509 19.39 -34.84 -3.78
C ALA A 509 18.42 -36.02 -3.58
N SER A 510 18.95 -37.24 -3.39
CA SER A 510 18.14 -38.44 -3.11
C SER A 510 17.33 -38.36 -1.82
N SER A 511 17.75 -37.58 -0.83
CA SER A 511 17.01 -37.37 0.43
C SER A 511 15.81 -36.43 0.28
N LEU A 512 15.77 -35.65 -0.80
CA LEU A 512 14.68 -34.73 -1.13
C LEU A 512 13.67 -35.34 -2.11
N SER A 513 13.98 -36.49 -2.71
CA SER A 513 13.06 -37.19 -3.61
C SER A 513 11.77 -37.58 -2.89
N GLY A 514 10.62 -37.28 -3.51
CA GLY A 514 9.29 -37.56 -3.00
C GLY A 514 8.76 -36.52 -1.99
N LYS A 515 9.57 -35.52 -1.62
CA LYS A 515 9.19 -34.46 -0.69
C LYS A 515 8.39 -33.33 -1.36
N ASN A 516 7.73 -32.53 -0.54
CA ASN A 516 6.94 -31.38 -0.99
C ASN A 516 7.86 -30.17 -1.21
N ILE A 517 8.73 -30.27 -2.21
CA ILE A 517 9.64 -29.21 -2.63
C ILE A 517 9.02 -28.44 -3.80
N GLY A 518 8.94 -27.12 -3.68
CA GLY A 518 8.46 -26.25 -4.75
C GLY A 518 9.55 -25.89 -5.77
N VAL A 519 9.18 -25.61 -7.01
CA VAL A 519 10.09 -25.13 -8.07
C VAL A 519 9.45 -23.95 -8.80
N PHE A 520 10.06 -22.78 -8.69
CA PHE A 520 9.54 -21.53 -9.24
C PHE A 520 10.60 -20.88 -10.13
N VAL A 521 10.31 -20.73 -11.42
CA VAL A 521 11.31 -20.27 -12.40
C VAL A 521 10.83 -19.04 -13.12
N GLY A 522 11.56 -17.94 -12.96
CA GLY A 522 11.40 -16.75 -13.77
C GLY A 522 12.07 -16.94 -15.13
N ALA A 523 11.31 -16.88 -16.22
CA ALA A 523 11.88 -16.97 -17.55
C ALA A 523 11.07 -16.16 -18.56
N SER A 524 11.76 -15.72 -19.61
CA SER A 524 11.17 -14.97 -20.71
C SER A 524 11.84 -15.40 -22.00
N PHE A 525 11.09 -15.27 -23.11
CA PHE A 525 11.53 -15.62 -24.47
C PHE A 525 11.70 -17.13 -24.72
N ASN A 526 11.48 -17.53 -25.97
CA ASN A 526 11.57 -18.92 -26.43
C ASN A 526 12.20 -18.92 -27.84
N ASP A 527 13.45 -18.44 -27.89
CA ASP A 527 14.18 -18.24 -29.14
C ASP A 527 14.52 -19.59 -29.80
N TYR A 528 14.82 -20.60 -28.99
CA TYR A 528 15.33 -21.88 -29.47
C TYR A 528 14.30 -22.63 -30.31
N GLN A 529 13.02 -22.56 -29.96
CA GLN A 529 11.96 -23.18 -30.75
C GLN A 529 11.92 -22.64 -32.20
N ASN A 530 12.12 -21.34 -32.37
CA ASN A 530 12.17 -20.72 -33.70
C ASN A 530 13.43 -21.15 -34.46
N MET A 531 14.58 -21.20 -33.79
CA MET A 531 15.84 -21.64 -34.39
C MET A 531 15.77 -23.09 -34.88
N ILE A 532 15.16 -24.00 -34.10
CA ILE A 532 14.97 -25.40 -34.51
C ILE A 532 14.11 -25.46 -35.78
N TRP A 533 13.04 -24.66 -35.83
CA TRP A 533 12.14 -24.64 -36.99
C TRP A 533 12.85 -24.15 -38.26
N ASP A 534 13.65 -23.08 -38.14
CA ASP A 534 14.40 -22.51 -39.25
C ASP A 534 15.47 -23.47 -39.79
N GLU A 535 16.10 -24.27 -38.92
CA GLU A 535 17.15 -25.22 -39.30
C GLU A 535 16.60 -26.56 -39.83
N LEU A 536 15.63 -27.16 -39.14
CA LEU A 536 15.15 -28.51 -39.46
C LEU A 536 14.01 -28.52 -40.48
N GLY A 537 13.16 -27.50 -40.51
CA GLY A 537 11.98 -27.44 -41.39
C GLY A 537 10.93 -28.53 -41.16
N GLU A 538 11.06 -29.35 -40.11
CA GLU A 538 10.18 -30.47 -39.77
C GLU A 538 9.90 -30.53 -38.26
N SER A 539 8.71 -31.03 -37.89
CA SER A 539 8.34 -31.21 -36.48
C SER A 539 8.75 -32.60 -35.97
N ARG A 540 9.39 -32.65 -34.79
CA ARG A 540 9.77 -33.88 -34.09
C ARG A 540 9.03 -33.96 -32.75
N VAL A 541 8.70 -35.17 -32.32
CA VAL A 541 7.89 -35.40 -31.11
C VAL A 541 8.52 -34.85 -29.83
N GLN A 542 9.85 -34.70 -29.80
CA GLN A 542 10.59 -34.14 -28.66
C GLN A 542 10.54 -32.60 -28.60
N ILE A 543 10.28 -31.90 -29.70
CA ILE A 543 10.35 -30.43 -29.77
C ILE A 543 9.37 -29.76 -28.78
N PRO A 544 8.08 -30.15 -28.69
CA PRO A 544 7.15 -29.51 -27.78
C PRO A 544 7.59 -29.60 -26.32
N VAL A 545 8.03 -30.78 -25.85
CA VAL A 545 8.49 -31.00 -24.48
C VAL A 545 9.91 -30.44 -24.26
N GLY A 546 10.69 -30.27 -25.33
CA GLY A 546 12.01 -29.64 -25.28
C GLY A 546 11.96 -28.12 -25.16
N ASN A 547 10.86 -27.46 -25.55
CA ASN A 547 10.82 -25.99 -25.68
C ASN A 547 9.63 -25.32 -24.99
N MET A 548 8.65 -26.07 -24.49
CA MET A 548 7.57 -25.50 -23.71
C MET A 548 8.11 -24.88 -22.42
N LEU A 549 7.79 -23.60 -22.17
CA LEU A 549 8.27 -22.87 -20.99
C LEU A 549 8.01 -23.62 -19.68
N ALA A 550 6.81 -24.20 -19.50
CA ALA A 550 6.44 -24.98 -18.31
C ALA A 550 7.41 -26.14 -17.98
N MET A 551 8.23 -26.59 -18.94
CA MET A 551 9.21 -27.65 -18.70
C MET A 551 10.45 -27.17 -17.93
N LEU A 552 10.70 -25.86 -17.82
CA LEU A 552 11.75 -25.29 -16.99
C LEU A 552 11.63 -25.73 -15.53
N SER A 553 10.46 -25.55 -14.91
CA SER A 553 10.20 -26.02 -13.55
C SER A 553 9.91 -27.52 -13.50
N ASN A 554 9.07 -28.00 -14.42
CA ASN A 554 8.56 -29.37 -14.34
C ASN A 554 9.59 -30.44 -14.63
N ARG A 555 10.65 -30.17 -15.42
CA ARG A 555 11.74 -31.15 -15.59
C ARG A 555 12.56 -31.31 -14.33
N VAL A 556 12.80 -30.24 -13.57
CA VAL A 556 13.46 -30.31 -12.27
C VAL A 556 12.61 -31.15 -11.32
N SER A 557 11.33 -30.81 -11.18
CA SER A 557 10.39 -31.55 -10.33
C SER A 557 10.28 -33.02 -10.73
N TYR A 558 10.24 -33.31 -12.02
CA TYR A 558 10.20 -34.69 -12.54
C TYR A 558 11.48 -35.46 -12.22
N PHE A 559 12.64 -34.89 -12.56
CA PHE A 559 13.94 -35.55 -12.39
C PHE A 559 14.25 -35.81 -10.91
N MET A 560 14.01 -34.82 -10.05
CA MET A 560 14.24 -34.92 -8.60
C MET A 560 13.09 -35.60 -7.86
N ASN A 561 11.98 -35.91 -8.55
CA ASN A 561 10.76 -36.46 -7.98
C ASN A 561 10.15 -35.60 -6.86
N PHE A 562 10.17 -34.27 -7.02
CA PHE A 562 9.51 -33.34 -6.11
C PHE A 562 7.98 -33.35 -6.28
N LYS A 563 7.26 -33.03 -5.20
CA LYS A 563 5.79 -33.08 -5.12
C LYS A 563 5.13 -31.73 -4.78
N GLY A 564 5.93 -30.68 -4.58
CA GLY A 564 5.40 -29.33 -4.33
C GLY A 564 4.96 -28.60 -5.60
N PRO A 565 4.53 -27.33 -5.48
CA PRO A 565 4.17 -26.49 -6.62
C PRO A 565 5.32 -26.36 -7.61
N SER A 566 5.03 -26.39 -8.90
CA SER A 566 6.04 -26.40 -9.96
C SER A 566 5.58 -25.51 -11.11
N GLU A 567 6.08 -24.28 -11.16
CA GLU A 567 5.56 -23.25 -12.06
C GLU A 567 6.63 -22.35 -12.65
N VAL A 568 6.29 -21.77 -13.79
CA VAL A 568 7.10 -20.79 -14.49
C VAL A 568 6.37 -19.47 -14.44
N VAL A 569 7.11 -18.44 -14.04
CA VAL A 569 6.63 -17.07 -13.91
C VAL A 569 7.17 -16.25 -15.07
N ASN A 570 6.28 -15.54 -15.76
CA ASN A 570 6.66 -14.58 -16.79
C ASN A 570 5.94 -13.25 -16.54
N THR A 571 6.64 -12.36 -15.86
CA THR A 571 6.26 -10.96 -15.64
C THR A 571 7.27 -10.02 -16.33
N ALA A 572 7.86 -10.48 -17.45
CA ALA A 572 8.98 -9.83 -18.13
C ALA A 572 10.21 -9.66 -17.21
N CYS A 573 10.79 -8.46 -17.10
CA CYS A 573 12.05 -8.23 -16.40
C CYS A 573 12.02 -8.57 -14.89
N SER A 574 10.84 -8.60 -14.25
CA SER A 574 10.70 -8.92 -12.82
C SER A 574 10.51 -10.41 -12.51
N SER A 575 10.52 -11.27 -13.54
CA SER A 575 10.08 -12.67 -13.42
C SER A 575 10.82 -13.48 -12.34
N SER A 576 12.12 -13.28 -12.17
CA SER A 576 12.91 -14.00 -11.15
C SER A 576 12.55 -13.58 -9.72
N MET A 577 12.36 -12.28 -9.48
CA MET A 577 11.90 -11.78 -8.17
C MET A 577 10.48 -12.23 -7.85
N VAL A 578 9.59 -12.24 -8.84
CA VAL A 578 8.23 -12.75 -8.65
C VAL A 578 8.25 -14.27 -8.39
N ALA A 579 9.13 -15.04 -9.05
CA ALA A 579 9.32 -16.46 -8.73
C ALA A 579 9.76 -16.68 -7.28
N ILE A 580 10.68 -15.85 -6.76
CA ILE A 580 11.06 -15.86 -5.34
C ILE A 580 9.88 -15.49 -4.44
N HIS A 581 9.09 -14.46 -4.80
CA HIS A 581 7.89 -14.09 -4.06
C HIS A 581 6.86 -15.24 -3.98
N ARG A 582 6.63 -15.95 -5.08
CA ARG A 582 5.75 -17.14 -5.13
C ARG A 582 6.28 -18.26 -4.24
N ALA A 583 7.59 -18.53 -4.30
CA ALA A 583 8.23 -19.53 -3.45
C ALA A 583 8.10 -19.21 -1.95
N VAL A 584 8.37 -17.96 -1.56
CA VAL A 584 8.20 -17.48 -0.18
C VAL A 584 6.75 -17.62 0.28
N THR A 585 5.80 -17.27 -0.58
CA THR A 585 4.36 -17.37 -0.27
C THR A 585 3.93 -18.83 -0.13
N ALA A 586 4.36 -19.72 -1.03
CA ALA A 586 4.05 -21.14 -0.98
C ALA A 586 4.63 -21.81 0.29
N ILE A 587 5.85 -21.47 0.69
CA ILE A 587 6.44 -21.97 1.94
C ILE A 587 5.63 -21.47 3.15
N ASN A 588 5.34 -20.16 3.22
CA ASN A 588 4.59 -19.58 4.34
C ASN A 588 3.16 -20.11 4.46
N ASN A 589 2.53 -20.48 3.33
CA ASN A 589 1.21 -21.11 3.31
C ASN A 589 1.26 -22.63 3.61
N GLY A 590 2.45 -23.22 3.75
CA GLY A 590 2.62 -24.66 3.96
C GLY A 590 2.36 -25.52 2.72
N GLU A 591 2.37 -24.93 1.52
CA GLU A 591 2.21 -25.63 0.24
C GLU A 591 3.48 -26.42 -0.14
N CYS A 592 4.64 -26.00 0.38
CA CYS A 592 5.90 -26.72 0.28
C CYS A 592 6.78 -26.49 1.52
N GLU A 593 7.68 -27.44 1.82
CA GLU A 593 8.59 -27.35 2.99
C GLU A 593 9.90 -26.63 2.66
N MET A 594 10.30 -26.67 1.38
CA MET A 594 11.42 -25.95 0.79
C MET A 594 11.06 -25.61 -0.65
N ALA A 595 11.76 -24.65 -1.26
CA ALA A 595 11.55 -24.32 -2.65
C ALA A 595 12.84 -23.92 -3.36
N ILE A 596 13.02 -24.38 -4.59
CA ILE A 596 14.01 -23.82 -5.52
C ILE A 596 13.33 -22.65 -6.24
N ALA A 597 13.93 -21.48 -6.16
CA ALA A 597 13.46 -20.28 -6.85
C ALA A 597 14.61 -19.64 -7.63
N GLY A 598 14.33 -19.06 -8.79
CA GLY A 598 15.39 -18.44 -9.59
C GLY A 598 14.90 -17.93 -10.93
N GLY A 599 15.83 -17.71 -11.84
CA GLY A 599 15.49 -17.38 -13.21
C GLY A 599 16.60 -17.68 -14.21
N VAL A 600 16.20 -17.72 -15.48
CA VAL A 600 17.11 -17.93 -16.61
C VAL A 600 16.69 -17.02 -17.76
N SER A 601 17.68 -16.43 -18.42
CA SER A 601 17.48 -15.64 -19.63
C SER A 601 18.67 -15.80 -20.55
N LEU A 602 18.40 -16.16 -21.81
CA LEU A 602 19.41 -16.29 -22.86
C LEU A 602 19.03 -15.45 -24.08
N SER A 603 20.03 -14.99 -24.81
CA SER A 603 19.87 -14.32 -26.09
C SER A 603 20.39 -15.24 -27.18
N LEU A 604 19.51 -16.04 -27.77
CA LEU A 604 19.90 -17.03 -28.79
C LEU A 604 19.64 -16.54 -30.22
N SER A 605 18.74 -15.57 -30.39
CA SER A 605 18.36 -15.01 -31.69
C SER A 605 18.58 -13.49 -31.76
N PRO A 606 18.98 -12.95 -32.94
CA PRO A 606 19.08 -11.50 -33.15
C PRO A 606 17.73 -10.78 -33.07
N MET A 607 16.60 -11.50 -33.16
CA MET A 607 15.29 -10.87 -33.27
C MET A 607 14.93 -10.05 -32.02
N ASN A 608 15.33 -10.53 -30.84
CA ASN A 608 15.12 -9.81 -29.58
C ASN A 608 15.93 -8.51 -29.49
N TYR A 609 17.10 -8.45 -30.12
CA TYR A 609 17.92 -7.23 -30.21
C TYR A 609 17.29 -6.20 -31.16
N ILE A 610 16.75 -6.67 -32.29
CA ILE A 610 16.04 -5.82 -33.26
C ILE A 610 14.78 -5.22 -32.63
N ILE A 611 13.97 -6.04 -31.95
CA ILE A 611 12.75 -5.57 -31.30
C ILE A 611 13.08 -4.57 -30.19
N ALA A 612 14.05 -4.87 -29.33
CA ALA A 612 14.47 -3.95 -28.28
C ALA A 612 15.07 -2.64 -28.84
N SER A 613 15.75 -2.68 -29.98
CA SER A 613 16.21 -1.46 -30.67
C SER A 613 15.06 -0.62 -31.22
N LYS A 614 13.98 -1.25 -31.70
CA LYS A 614 12.76 -0.54 -32.14
C LYS A 614 12.00 0.09 -30.98
N LEU A 615 12.13 -0.46 -29.78
CA LEU A 615 11.60 0.14 -28.56
C LEU A 615 12.51 1.24 -27.99
N GLU A 616 13.67 1.49 -28.62
CA GLU A 616 14.66 2.49 -28.20
C GLU A 616 15.19 2.33 -26.76
N ILE A 617 15.19 1.10 -26.24
CA ILE A 617 15.61 0.80 -24.86
C ILE A 617 17.05 0.28 -24.73
N LEU A 618 17.74 0.01 -25.86
CA LEU A 618 19.11 -0.51 -25.84
C LEU A 618 20.16 0.61 -25.90
N SER A 619 21.18 0.49 -25.06
CA SER A 619 22.36 1.33 -25.11
C SER A 619 23.16 1.10 -26.41
N PRO A 620 23.45 2.15 -27.20
CA PRO A 620 24.23 2.04 -28.43
C PRO A 620 25.74 1.89 -28.18
N ASP A 621 26.24 2.38 -27.04
CA ASP A 621 27.65 2.35 -26.65
C ASP A 621 27.99 1.19 -25.72
N GLY A 622 27.01 0.34 -25.38
CA GLY A 622 27.23 -0.89 -24.63
C GLY A 622 27.47 -0.66 -23.15
N LYS A 623 26.93 0.42 -22.58
CA LYS A 623 27.09 0.75 -21.15
C LYS A 623 25.75 1.05 -20.50
N CYS A 624 25.52 0.47 -19.33
CA CYS A 624 24.38 0.79 -18.47
C CYS A 624 24.75 1.97 -17.57
N LYS A 625 24.44 3.20 -17.98
CA LYS A 625 24.81 4.41 -17.22
C LYS A 625 23.73 4.77 -16.22
N VAL A 626 23.54 3.91 -15.24
CA VAL A 626 22.46 4.00 -14.26
C VAL A 626 22.54 5.31 -13.47
N PHE A 627 21.43 6.05 -13.43
CA PHE A 627 21.30 7.37 -12.80
C PHE A 627 22.22 8.48 -13.33
N ASP A 628 22.93 8.26 -14.44
CA ASP A 628 23.79 9.27 -15.06
C ASP A 628 22.98 10.17 -16.01
N GLU A 629 23.35 11.45 -16.15
CA GLU A 629 22.70 12.37 -17.09
C GLU A 629 22.79 11.87 -18.55
N SER A 630 23.81 11.06 -18.87
CA SER A 630 24.01 10.46 -20.19
C SER A 630 23.40 9.06 -20.36
N ALA A 631 22.52 8.64 -19.44
CA ALA A 631 21.71 7.43 -19.53
C ALA A 631 21.01 7.33 -20.90
N ASN A 632 21.25 6.23 -21.62
CA ASN A 632 20.86 6.08 -23.01
C ASN A 632 20.32 4.68 -23.35
N GLY A 633 19.93 3.90 -22.33
CA GLY A 633 19.42 2.55 -22.46
C GLY A 633 20.25 1.52 -21.68
N PHE A 634 19.80 0.27 -21.71
CA PHE A 634 20.47 -0.84 -21.04
C PHE A 634 21.20 -1.78 -22.01
N VAL A 635 22.06 -2.62 -21.46
CA VAL A 635 22.77 -3.70 -22.15
C VAL A 635 22.15 -5.03 -21.76
N LYS A 636 21.84 -5.87 -22.74
CA LYS A 636 21.32 -7.21 -22.46
C LYS A 636 22.41 -8.13 -21.91
N GLY A 637 22.06 -8.90 -20.88
CA GLY A 637 22.88 -9.96 -20.32
C GLY A 637 22.18 -11.31 -20.38
N GLU A 638 22.96 -12.36 -20.55
CA GLU A 638 22.55 -13.75 -20.34
C GLU A 638 22.86 -14.19 -18.91
N GLY A 639 22.10 -15.13 -18.38
CA GLY A 639 22.44 -15.78 -17.12
C GLY A 639 21.39 -16.75 -16.63
N VAL A 640 21.82 -17.58 -15.68
CA VAL A 640 20.94 -18.42 -14.85
C VAL A 640 21.33 -18.22 -13.39
N GLY A 641 20.33 -18.14 -12.51
CA GLY A 641 20.54 -18.12 -11.06
C GLY A 641 19.46 -18.91 -10.36
N SER A 642 19.82 -19.61 -9.29
CA SER A 642 18.89 -20.37 -8.45
C SER A 642 19.28 -20.29 -6.98
N ILE A 643 18.28 -20.25 -6.12
CA ILE A 643 18.43 -20.29 -4.67
C ILE A 643 17.52 -21.36 -4.07
N LEU A 644 17.99 -22.01 -3.00
CA LEU A 644 17.18 -22.93 -2.20
C LEU A 644 16.66 -22.22 -0.95
N LEU A 645 15.35 -22.22 -0.81
CA LEU A 645 14.62 -21.50 0.22
C LEU A 645 14.01 -22.45 1.24
N LYS A 646 14.07 -22.07 2.52
CA LYS A 646 13.54 -22.85 3.64
C LYS A 646 13.05 -21.93 4.78
N PRO A 647 12.03 -22.30 5.57
CA PRO A 647 11.68 -21.56 6.78
C PRO A 647 12.91 -21.35 7.67
N LEU A 648 13.15 -20.12 8.13
CA LEU A 648 14.36 -19.77 8.89
C LEU A 648 14.53 -20.62 10.15
N ASN A 649 13.44 -20.85 10.89
CA ASN A 649 13.45 -21.70 12.08
C ASN A 649 13.91 -23.14 11.78
N LYS A 650 13.47 -23.70 10.65
CA LYS A 650 13.87 -25.04 10.18
C LYS A 650 15.30 -25.05 9.67
N ALA A 651 15.75 -24.00 9.01
CA ALA A 651 17.14 -23.87 8.60
C ALA A 651 18.09 -23.85 9.81
N ILE A 652 17.72 -23.16 10.88
CA ILE A 652 18.47 -23.13 12.15
C ILE A 652 18.43 -24.50 12.84
N GLU A 653 17.26 -25.14 12.91
CA GLU A 653 17.07 -26.47 13.52
C GLU A 653 17.93 -27.54 12.82
N ASP A 654 17.96 -27.50 11.49
CA ASP A 654 18.68 -28.48 10.67
C ASP A 654 20.17 -28.12 10.48
N HIS A 655 20.65 -27.02 11.10
CA HIS A 655 22.02 -26.53 11.02
C HIS A 655 22.49 -26.23 9.59
N ASP A 656 21.58 -25.72 8.75
CA ASP A 656 21.90 -25.33 7.39
C ASP A 656 22.88 -24.14 7.37
N HIS A 657 23.68 -24.06 6.30
CA HIS A 657 24.38 -22.82 6.00
C HIS A 657 23.34 -21.77 5.56
N ILE A 658 23.37 -20.57 6.13
CA ILE A 658 22.42 -19.50 5.81
C ILE A 658 23.18 -18.33 5.19
N TYR A 659 23.00 -18.12 3.88
CA TYR A 659 23.60 -17.00 3.15
C TYR A 659 22.96 -15.67 3.54
N ALA A 660 21.63 -15.65 3.55
CA ALA A 660 20.84 -14.48 3.85
C ALA A 660 19.42 -14.88 4.32
N VAL A 661 18.71 -13.89 4.86
CA VAL A 661 17.33 -14.04 5.31
C VAL A 661 16.43 -13.08 4.53
N ILE A 662 15.39 -13.64 3.91
CA ILE A 662 14.34 -12.87 3.25
C ILE A 662 13.31 -12.49 4.31
N CYS A 663 13.30 -11.20 4.68
CA CYS A 663 12.38 -10.67 5.68
C CYS A 663 10.97 -10.42 5.13
N ALA A 664 10.86 -9.97 3.88
CA ALA A 664 9.59 -9.81 3.18
C ALA A 664 9.79 -9.76 1.66
N THR A 665 8.70 -10.06 0.95
CA THR A 665 8.57 -9.86 -0.50
C THR A 665 7.18 -9.30 -0.80
N ASN A 666 7.02 -8.62 -1.93
CA ASN A 666 5.72 -8.13 -2.39
C ASN A 666 5.72 -7.99 -3.91
N GLU A 667 4.52 -7.93 -4.51
CA GLU A 667 4.31 -7.79 -5.95
C GLU A 667 3.13 -6.82 -6.18
N LYS A 668 3.25 -5.90 -7.15
CA LYS A 668 2.19 -4.95 -7.49
C LYS A 668 2.26 -4.52 -8.96
N HIS A 669 1.09 -4.31 -9.59
CA HIS A 669 0.98 -3.71 -10.92
C HIS A 669 0.82 -2.19 -10.80
N GLY A 670 1.45 -1.42 -11.69
CA GLY A 670 1.41 0.05 -11.71
C GLY A 670 0.08 0.70 -12.15
N GLY A 671 -1.02 -0.05 -12.22
CA GLY A 671 -2.28 0.44 -12.78
C GLY A 671 -2.19 0.99 -14.22
N LYS A 672 -3.01 2.01 -14.52
CA LYS A 672 -3.03 2.70 -15.82
C LYS A 672 -2.02 3.85 -15.81
N ALA A 673 -1.07 3.81 -16.74
CA ALA A 673 -0.05 4.86 -16.94
C ALA A 673 -0.15 5.46 -18.36
N SER A 674 0.78 6.34 -18.72
CA SER A 674 0.84 7.00 -20.04
C SER A 674 1.03 6.02 -21.22
N SER A 675 1.58 4.83 -20.95
CA SER A 675 1.62 3.70 -21.88
C SER A 675 1.64 2.38 -21.11
N ILE A 676 1.41 1.26 -21.79
CA ILE A 676 1.43 -0.09 -21.18
C ILE A 676 2.81 -0.46 -20.59
N THR A 677 3.89 0.17 -21.06
CA THR A 677 5.27 -0.06 -20.61
C THR A 677 5.82 1.09 -19.76
N ALA A 678 5.04 2.15 -19.51
CA ALA A 678 5.48 3.27 -18.69
C ALA A 678 5.37 2.90 -17.21
N PRO A 679 6.44 3.09 -16.41
CA PRO A 679 6.38 2.85 -14.98
C PRO A 679 5.58 3.95 -14.27
N ASP A 680 5.06 3.63 -13.08
CA ASP A 680 4.31 4.55 -12.23
C ASP A 680 4.99 4.74 -10.86
N SER A 681 5.34 6.00 -10.55
CA SER A 681 6.11 6.34 -9.35
C SER A 681 5.33 6.19 -8.04
N GLU A 682 3.99 6.31 -8.08
CA GLU A 682 3.16 6.17 -6.88
C GLU A 682 3.00 4.71 -6.51
N SER A 683 2.66 3.85 -7.46
CA SER A 683 2.56 2.41 -7.28
C SER A 683 3.88 1.79 -6.83
N GLN A 684 5.03 2.25 -7.36
CA GLN A 684 6.34 1.79 -6.90
C GLN A 684 6.61 2.18 -5.44
N ALA A 685 6.27 3.41 -5.04
CA ALA A 685 6.43 3.85 -3.65
C ALA A 685 5.54 3.04 -2.69
N GLU A 686 4.28 2.83 -3.05
CA GLU A 686 3.35 2.01 -2.27
C GLU A 686 3.86 0.58 -2.12
N LEU A 687 4.34 -0.04 -3.21
CA LEU A 687 4.94 -1.38 -3.20
C LEU A 687 6.10 -1.45 -2.19
N ILE A 688 7.01 -0.47 -2.23
CA ILE A 688 8.18 -0.41 -1.35
C ILE A 688 7.76 -0.24 0.11
N ILE A 689 6.82 0.68 0.39
CA ILE A 689 6.31 0.93 1.74
C ILE A 689 5.62 -0.32 2.31
N GLU A 690 4.71 -0.92 1.57
CA GLU A 690 4.00 -2.14 2.00
C GLU A 690 4.97 -3.31 2.24
N THR A 691 6.01 -3.45 1.41
CA THR A 691 7.05 -4.48 1.60
C THR A 691 7.82 -4.24 2.88
N HIS A 692 8.18 -2.99 3.15
CA HIS A 692 8.91 -2.61 4.35
C HIS A 692 8.09 -2.84 5.63
N GLU A 693 6.80 -2.50 5.61
CA GLU A 693 5.88 -2.78 6.72
C GLU A 693 5.77 -4.28 7.02
N LYS A 694 5.78 -5.14 5.98
CA LYS A 694 5.82 -6.61 6.13
C LYS A 694 7.16 -7.11 6.68
N ALA A 695 8.26 -6.46 6.33
CA ALA A 695 9.60 -6.91 6.72
C ALA A 695 9.84 -6.83 8.23
N LEU A 696 9.16 -5.92 8.94
CA LEU A 696 9.37 -5.64 10.37
C LEU A 696 10.84 -5.27 10.70
N VAL A 697 11.58 -4.75 9.72
CA VAL A 697 12.96 -4.27 9.86
C VAL A 697 12.94 -2.75 10.05
N ASN A 698 13.85 -2.19 10.84
CA ASN A 698 13.97 -0.73 10.98
C ASN A 698 14.48 -0.12 9.67
N PRO A 699 13.81 0.87 9.05
CA PRO A 699 14.28 1.44 7.79
C PRO A 699 15.66 2.10 7.90
N ASN A 700 16.06 2.54 9.09
CA ASN A 700 17.40 3.11 9.34
C ASN A 700 18.52 2.05 9.36
N SER A 701 18.21 0.75 9.41
CA SER A 701 19.22 -0.30 9.28
C SER A 701 19.51 -0.68 7.83
N ILE A 702 18.80 -0.10 6.86
CA ILE A 702 19.04 -0.33 5.44
C ILE A 702 20.24 0.52 5.02
N SER A 703 21.37 -0.13 4.76
CA SER A 703 22.61 0.51 4.33
C SER A 703 22.87 0.39 2.82
N TYR A 704 22.11 -0.47 2.13
CA TYR A 704 22.33 -0.83 0.74
C TYR A 704 20.98 -1.07 0.05
N ILE A 705 20.85 -0.58 -1.17
CA ILE A 705 19.66 -0.76 -2.01
C ILE A 705 20.15 -1.15 -3.40
N GLU A 706 19.81 -2.37 -3.82
CA GLU A 706 19.98 -2.81 -5.21
C GLU A 706 18.73 -2.39 -5.99
N THR A 707 18.90 -1.51 -6.97
CA THR A 707 17.80 -1.01 -7.82
C THR A 707 17.67 -1.84 -9.10
N HIS A 708 16.52 -1.79 -9.76
CA HIS A 708 16.40 -2.31 -11.13
C HIS A 708 17.35 -1.56 -12.08
N GLY A 709 17.46 -0.23 -11.93
CA GLY A 709 18.58 0.57 -12.41
C GLY A 709 18.95 0.31 -13.86
N THR A 710 18.05 0.62 -14.78
CA THR A 710 18.20 0.22 -16.19
C THR A 710 19.08 1.17 -17.02
N GLY A 711 19.49 2.32 -16.48
CA GLY A 711 20.20 3.33 -17.28
C GLY A 711 19.29 3.94 -18.35
N THR A 712 17.97 3.93 -18.12
CA THR A 712 16.99 4.54 -19.03
C THR A 712 16.58 5.91 -18.53
N GLU A 713 16.41 6.85 -19.46
CA GLU A 713 16.07 8.26 -19.16
C GLU A 713 14.76 8.40 -18.37
N LEU A 714 13.81 7.49 -18.56
CA LEU A 714 12.51 7.49 -17.88
C LEU A 714 12.46 6.59 -16.63
N GLY A 715 13.06 5.38 -16.69
CA GLY A 715 12.92 4.39 -15.62
C GLY A 715 13.66 4.79 -14.36
N ASP A 716 14.90 5.25 -14.52
CA ASP A 716 15.80 5.55 -13.41
C ASP A 716 15.29 6.70 -12.51
N PRO A 717 14.81 7.85 -13.04
CA PRO A 717 14.22 8.89 -12.19
C PRO A 717 12.97 8.43 -11.43
N ILE A 718 12.12 7.61 -12.06
CA ILE A 718 10.87 7.13 -11.47
C ILE A 718 11.16 6.18 -10.30
N GLU A 719 12.15 5.30 -10.45
CA GLU A 719 12.59 4.39 -9.38
C GLU A 719 13.16 5.17 -8.19
N VAL A 720 13.99 6.18 -8.44
CA VAL A 720 14.55 7.03 -7.39
C VAL A 720 13.46 7.84 -6.68
N ASP A 721 12.48 8.39 -7.40
CA ASP A 721 11.38 9.13 -6.79
C ASP A 721 10.45 8.23 -5.97
N GLY A 722 10.27 6.97 -6.38
CA GLY A 722 9.63 5.94 -5.57
C GLY A 722 10.37 5.69 -4.24
N LEU A 723 11.70 5.52 -4.31
CA LEU A 723 12.55 5.31 -3.13
C LEU A 723 12.60 6.53 -2.18
N LYS A 724 12.66 7.75 -2.73
CA LYS A 724 12.64 8.98 -1.91
C LYS A 724 11.40 9.05 -1.03
N LYS A 725 10.22 8.66 -1.54
CA LYS A 725 8.98 8.68 -0.76
C LYS A 725 9.05 7.79 0.50
N LEU A 726 9.80 6.68 0.48
CA LEU A 726 10.06 5.85 1.65
C LEU A 726 11.00 6.53 2.66
N PHE A 727 12.11 7.12 2.18
CA PHE A 727 13.20 7.62 3.03
C PHE A 727 13.13 9.12 3.37
N ILE A 728 12.07 9.84 2.98
CA ILE A 728 11.80 11.22 3.45
C ILE A 728 11.30 11.18 4.90
N CYS A 729 12.19 10.76 5.81
CA CYS A 729 12.24 11.10 7.23
C CYS A 729 13.61 10.68 7.81
N LYS A 730 14.54 11.65 7.86
CA LYS A 730 15.82 11.71 8.62
C LYS A 730 17.11 11.24 7.90
N ASN A 731 18.04 12.20 7.81
CA ASN A 731 19.49 12.18 7.55
C ASN A 731 20.16 11.07 6.70
N LYS A 732 20.89 11.55 5.67
CA LYS A 732 21.97 10.92 4.89
C LYS A 732 21.85 9.40 4.66
N LEU A 733 21.06 9.04 3.66
CA LEU A 733 21.22 7.78 2.94
C LEU A 733 22.50 7.86 2.08
N ILE A 734 23.36 6.85 2.16
CA ILE A 734 24.38 6.60 1.14
C ILE A 734 23.73 5.67 0.12
N ILE A 735 23.34 6.21 -1.04
CA ILE A 735 22.99 5.39 -2.20
C ILE A 735 24.32 4.98 -2.82
N VAL A 736 24.73 3.73 -2.66
CA VAL A 736 25.85 3.16 -3.42
C VAL A 736 25.26 2.63 -4.71
N VAL A 737 25.50 3.35 -5.80
CA VAL A 737 25.15 2.91 -7.16
C VAL A 737 26.34 2.12 -7.66
N TRP A 738 26.18 0.81 -7.86
CA TRP A 738 27.10 0.08 -8.71
C TRP A 738 26.78 0.45 -10.16
N VAL A 739 27.74 1.12 -10.80
CA VAL A 739 27.74 1.30 -12.25
C VAL A 739 28.20 -0.03 -12.81
N GLN A 740 27.29 -0.78 -13.44
CA GLN A 740 27.62 -1.99 -14.21
C GLN A 740 28.48 -1.65 -15.43
#